data_AF-A0A9D7S3M7-F1
#
_entry.id   AF-A0A9D7S3M7-F1
#
_cell.length_a   1.000
_cell.length_b   1.000
_cell.length_c   1.000
_cell.angle_alpha   90.00
_cell.angle_beta   90.00
_cell.angle_gamma   90.00
#
_symmetry.space_group_name_H-M   'P 1'
#
loop_
_entity.id
_entity.type
_entity.pdbx_description
1 polymer ?
#
loop_
_entity_poly.entity_id
_entity_poly.type
_entity_poly.pdbx_seq_one_letter_code
_entity_poly.pdbx_strand_id
1 'polypeptide(L)'
;MGDLCYRRADGDLYAWPHDTTARDTGPFVTTFADGKSSGRSLGTHQVARVWYSQEMFDWMAVNRPADEGEAPANPPSIPDGAIMVKEMWPSPASLYTGQCFDCMAPGSSGAVIFIRDSQSFSTGWFTGWWGAGGRIDWPAAPSNPLTSMGDGGQGFCLNCHGSTTPGSTFASMNNIAGHPATFLTQLPPQSTQAPPDDSHHRANAIPLPQLTPVDAQLTSPDAGYLAQFAPKSKGPLPVPANMPSQTYDSVLIPGTGPVDHFMTSTQCVGCHQANATGLQLDMLDYTPGPLGAGGEGRPVSISPYSMWSSSPMGLAGRDPIFYAQLESEQILHADLDRKASPKQKAALRALIQDTCLQCHGNMGQRQKAIDTHAEAGSCGQFLRADANVVPFPYTDQSWPHQAQAASYAGLARDGISCSTCHHLALNEQAERYADAPWNTCIKQKQKSLNPTFTGLAATFTGSFPLGSPETLNGPFPDPLTKPMQNSLRVIPEHNNALATSEVCASCHSIHLPVLDREQPESQCLPQTDPPDPFRCFPKRYEQTTYPEWAFSAYRTGLLVTENLPAGPGATPKSCQQCHMPSVDSAGKPLVSKIASIEEYSNYPQTDYRLPADEIDLPQRSGYAQHQLVGLNVFLIEMAQQFTDIFGIRSQDPGLGGMNVAPLQVTENIITQVAAEQTVDLSLTPTWDAATRTLSAEVVVDNLVGHRFPSGVGFRRAFIEFQVLDARGSVLWASGRSNDEGVLIDSVGLPLAGEFWWKQDCSARLPNAWQPHFEEITGQDQAQIYQELVTNAQGVLTTSFLSINGHPKDNRLQPPRLPA
;
A
#
# COMPACT_ATOMS: atom_id res chain seq x y z
N MET A 1 37.70 7.32 9.17
CA MET A 1 36.86 7.26 10.39
C MET A 1 36.81 8.67 10.94
N GLY A 2 35.63 9.30 10.92
CA GLY A 2 35.45 10.65 11.47
C GLY A 2 35.78 10.66 12.95
N ASP A 3 36.26 11.79 13.45
CA ASP A 3 37.09 11.94 14.65
C ASP A 3 36.45 11.61 16.02
N LEU A 4 35.34 10.84 16.09
CA LEU A 4 34.59 10.43 17.29
C LEU A 4 34.63 11.52 18.39
N CYS A 5 34.21 12.73 18.03
CA CYS A 5 34.50 13.93 18.81
C CYS A 5 33.96 13.86 20.26
N TYR A 6 32.86 13.14 20.50
CA TYR A 6 32.29 12.91 21.84
C TYR A 6 33.19 12.09 22.78
N ARG A 7 34.18 11.36 22.23
CA ARG A 7 35.20 10.64 23.02
C ARG A 7 36.43 11.48 23.35
N ARG A 8 36.64 12.63 22.68
CA ARG A 8 37.87 13.42 22.83
C ARG A 8 37.73 14.38 24.00
N ALA A 9 38.80 14.46 24.79
CA ALA A 9 39.07 15.58 25.65
C ALA A 9 40.21 16.40 25.02
N ASP A 10 39.87 17.41 24.21
CA ASP A 10 40.83 18.37 23.66
C ASP A 10 40.41 19.83 23.94
N GLY A 11 41.28 20.60 24.59
CA GLY A 11 40.99 21.99 24.95
C GLY A 11 39.86 22.13 25.98
N ASP A 12 38.78 22.81 25.57
CA ASP A 12 37.59 23.15 26.39
C ASP A 12 36.45 22.10 26.33
N LEU A 13 36.62 21.00 25.58
CA LEU A 13 35.61 19.94 25.43
C LEU A 13 35.87 18.80 26.43
N TYR A 14 34.87 18.46 27.23
CA TYR A 14 34.89 17.29 28.11
C TYR A 14 34.52 16.02 27.33
N ALA A 15 35.18 14.90 27.63
CA ALA A 15 34.70 13.59 27.18
C ALA A 15 33.27 13.37 27.72
N TRP A 16 32.35 12.98 26.84
CA TRP A 16 30.95 12.87 27.20
C TRP A 16 30.74 11.76 28.25
N PRO A 17 29.88 11.97 29.26
CA PRO A 17 29.43 10.91 30.14
C PRO A 17 28.86 9.73 29.34
N HIS A 18 29.06 8.50 29.81
CA HIS A 18 28.64 7.31 29.09
C HIS A 18 28.31 6.17 30.05
N ASP A 19 27.66 5.13 29.52
CA ASP A 19 27.44 3.88 30.24
C ASP A 19 28.76 3.31 30.77
N THR A 20 28.74 2.78 32.00
CA THR A 20 29.96 2.29 32.66
C THR A 20 30.54 1.05 31.98
N THR A 21 29.69 0.22 31.37
CA THR A 21 30.09 -0.96 30.59
C THR A 21 29.22 -1.11 29.35
N ALA A 22 29.77 -1.68 28.28
CA ALA A 22 28.93 -2.17 27.19
C ALA A 22 28.16 -3.42 27.64
N ARG A 23 26.91 -3.58 27.16
CA ARG A 23 26.02 -4.66 27.59
C ARG A 23 25.32 -5.34 26.42
N ASP A 24 24.99 -6.61 26.59
CA ASP A 24 24.04 -7.28 25.73
C ASP A 24 22.66 -6.63 25.91
N THR A 25 21.91 -6.44 24.83
CA THR A 25 20.55 -5.87 24.87
C THR A 25 19.48 -6.96 24.84
N GLY A 26 19.83 -8.16 25.30
CA GLY A 26 18.96 -9.33 25.42
C GLY A 26 19.76 -10.62 25.54
N PRO A 27 19.11 -11.78 25.66
CA PRO A 27 19.81 -13.04 25.87
C PRO A 27 20.60 -13.47 24.63
N PHE A 28 21.74 -14.14 24.86
CA PHE A 28 22.50 -14.81 23.81
C PHE A 28 22.35 -16.32 23.98
N VAL A 29 21.81 -16.98 22.95
CA VAL A 29 21.56 -18.42 22.97
C VAL A 29 22.53 -19.09 22.01
N THR A 30 23.17 -20.15 22.48
CA THR A 30 23.99 -21.01 21.64
C THR A 30 23.28 -22.33 21.43
N THR A 31 23.12 -22.70 20.17
CA THR A 31 22.55 -23.97 19.75
C THR A 31 23.69 -24.85 19.23
N PHE A 32 23.63 -26.13 19.53
CA PHE A 32 24.47 -27.14 18.90
C PHE A 32 23.55 -28.08 18.13
N ALA A 33 23.59 -28.00 16.81
CA ALA A 33 22.80 -28.82 15.89
C ALA A 33 23.72 -29.27 14.74
N ASP A 34 23.52 -30.50 14.23
CA ASP A 34 24.29 -31.04 13.09
C ASP A 34 25.81 -30.98 13.24
N GLY A 35 26.31 -31.16 14.47
CA GLY A 35 27.74 -31.09 14.77
C GLY A 35 28.35 -29.68 14.71
N LYS A 36 27.52 -28.64 14.55
CA LYS A 36 27.92 -27.23 14.51
C LYS A 36 27.32 -26.48 15.69
N SER A 37 28.18 -25.76 16.42
CA SER A 37 27.73 -24.73 17.35
C SER A 37 27.40 -23.47 16.55
N SER A 38 26.19 -22.93 16.74
CA SER A 38 25.81 -21.60 16.28
C SER A 38 25.37 -20.76 17.47
N GLY A 39 25.91 -19.54 17.58
CA GLY A 39 25.45 -18.55 18.55
C GLY A 39 24.48 -17.58 17.89
N ARG A 40 23.38 -17.26 18.56
CA ARG A 40 22.39 -16.27 18.12
C ARG A 40 22.12 -15.30 19.26
N SER A 41 22.28 -14.01 18.96
CA SER A 41 21.74 -12.96 19.82
C SER A 41 20.23 -12.91 19.66
N LEU A 42 19.51 -12.91 20.77
CA LEU A 42 18.10 -12.56 20.88
C LEU A 42 17.95 -11.21 21.59
N GLY A 43 18.98 -10.36 21.48
CA GLY A 43 18.89 -8.95 21.87
C GLY A 43 18.30 -8.10 20.76
N THR A 44 17.57 -7.07 21.16
CA THR A 44 16.97 -6.06 20.26
C THR A 44 18.04 -5.40 19.38
N HIS A 45 19.25 -5.26 19.92
CA HIS A 45 20.42 -4.72 19.25
C HIS A 45 21.64 -5.62 19.52
N GLN A 46 22.77 -5.25 18.93
CA GLN A 46 24.04 -5.84 19.32
C GLN A 46 24.55 -5.25 20.65
N VAL A 47 25.71 -5.70 21.12
CA VAL A 47 26.34 -5.19 22.36
C VAL A 47 26.45 -3.69 22.27
N ALA A 48 25.83 -2.98 23.21
CA ALA A 48 25.66 -1.54 23.11
C ALA A 48 26.28 -0.81 24.29
N ARG A 49 26.79 0.39 24.02
CA ARG A 49 27.20 1.38 25.01
C ARG A 49 26.78 2.76 24.54
N VAL A 50 26.16 3.54 25.42
CA VAL A 50 25.60 4.85 25.07
C VAL A 50 26.43 5.96 25.70
N TRP A 51 26.71 6.99 24.90
CA TRP A 51 27.32 8.26 25.28
C TRP A 51 26.26 9.35 25.30
N TYR A 52 26.38 10.30 26.23
CA TYR A 52 25.37 11.32 26.50
C TYR A 52 26.01 12.71 26.43
N SER A 53 25.40 13.65 25.72
CA SER A 53 25.78 15.06 25.84
C SER A 53 25.57 15.54 27.28
N GLN A 54 26.24 16.63 27.67
CA GLN A 54 26.13 17.14 29.03
C GLN A 54 24.67 17.49 29.38
N GLU A 55 23.93 18.08 28.44
CA GLU A 55 22.51 18.42 28.61
C GLU A 55 21.65 17.18 28.84
N MET A 56 21.92 16.09 28.11
CA MET A 56 21.21 14.83 28.30
C MET A 56 21.54 14.21 29.66
N PHE A 57 22.82 14.21 30.04
CA PHE A 57 23.27 13.68 31.32
C PHE A 57 22.66 14.44 32.51
N ASP A 58 22.72 15.77 32.49
CA ASP A 58 22.17 16.62 33.55
C ASP A 58 20.65 16.44 33.69
N TRP A 59 19.94 16.30 32.56
CA TRP A 59 18.51 16.01 32.57
C TRP A 59 18.21 14.63 33.16
N MET A 60 18.95 13.58 32.77
CA MET A 60 18.75 12.22 33.32
C MET A 60 19.05 12.14 34.81
N ALA A 61 20.08 12.85 35.29
CA ALA A 61 20.47 12.86 36.71
C ALA A 61 19.33 13.27 37.65
N VAL A 62 18.39 14.09 37.17
CA VAL A 62 17.22 14.55 37.93
C VAL A 62 15.96 13.76 37.57
N ASN A 63 15.77 13.47 36.29
CA ASN A 63 14.48 12.99 35.79
C ASN A 63 14.43 11.49 35.51
N ARG A 64 15.59 10.84 35.46
CA ARG A 64 15.73 9.40 35.24
C ARG A 64 16.77 8.76 36.18
N PRO A 65 16.60 8.87 37.51
CA PRO A 65 17.49 8.28 38.50
C PRO A 65 17.59 6.75 38.37
N ALA A 66 18.59 6.14 39.00
CA ALA A 66 18.79 4.70 38.92
C ALA A 66 17.65 3.89 39.57
N ASP A 67 17.00 4.44 40.60
CA ASP A 67 15.74 3.93 41.13
C ASP A 67 14.57 4.66 40.46
N GLU A 68 13.82 3.95 39.61
CA GLU A 68 12.66 4.53 38.92
C GLU A 68 11.59 5.05 39.89
N GLY A 69 11.51 4.52 41.11
CA GLY A 69 10.58 4.99 42.14
C GLY A 69 10.89 6.40 42.65
N GLU A 70 12.11 6.90 42.44
CA GLU A 70 12.52 8.27 42.77
C GLU A 70 12.28 9.26 41.61
N ALA A 71 11.91 8.77 40.43
CA ALA A 71 11.69 9.61 39.28
C ALA A 71 10.46 10.53 39.47
N PRO A 72 10.51 11.79 39.00
CA PRO A 72 9.36 12.67 39.05
C PRO A 72 8.23 12.11 38.16
N ALA A 73 6.99 12.17 38.64
CA ALA A 73 5.83 11.65 37.90
C ALA A 73 5.61 12.32 36.53
N ASN A 74 5.98 13.59 36.41
CA ASN A 74 5.87 14.38 35.17
C ASN A 74 7.22 15.10 34.93
N PRO A 75 8.22 14.41 34.36
CA PRO A 75 9.49 15.04 34.06
C PRO A 75 9.31 16.14 33.00
N PRO A 76 10.07 17.25 33.07
CA PRO A 76 10.12 18.22 31.98
C PRO A 76 10.65 17.55 30.70
N SER A 77 10.30 18.08 29.54
CA SER A 77 10.85 17.60 28.26
C SER A 77 12.38 17.60 28.27
N ILE A 78 12.96 16.57 27.64
CA ILE A 78 14.40 16.54 27.34
C ILE A 78 14.74 17.77 26.48
N PRO A 79 15.81 18.53 26.80
CA PRO A 79 16.16 19.75 26.07
C PRO A 79 16.45 19.46 24.58
N ASP A 80 15.89 20.28 23.69
CA ASP A 80 16.26 20.24 22.27
C ASP A 80 17.77 20.50 22.10
N GLY A 81 18.40 19.74 21.21
CA GLY A 81 19.85 19.70 21.03
C GLY A 81 20.58 18.69 21.93
N ALA A 82 19.91 18.05 22.90
CA ALA A 82 20.49 16.94 23.65
C ALA A 82 20.80 15.74 22.73
N ILE A 83 21.96 15.10 22.91
CA ILE A 83 22.43 14.03 22.02
C ILE A 83 22.74 12.75 22.79
N MET A 84 22.37 11.61 22.20
CA MET A 84 22.89 10.30 22.61
C MET A 84 23.60 9.63 21.43
N VAL A 85 24.73 8.98 21.70
CA VAL A 85 25.42 8.15 20.70
C VAL A 85 25.54 6.73 21.23
N LYS A 86 24.82 5.80 20.60
CA LYS A 86 24.82 4.37 20.92
C LYS A 86 25.81 3.65 20.02
N GLU A 87 26.97 3.32 20.56
CA GLU A 87 27.97 2.52 19.88
C GLU A 87 27.66 1.03 20.02
N MET A 88 27.93 0.27 18.96
CA MET A 88 27.59 -1.15 18.92
C MET A 88 28.77 -2.05 18.50
N TRP A 89 28.78 -3.28 19.03
CA TRP A 89 29.75 -4.33 18.72
C TRP A 89 29.06 -5.70 18.59
N PRO A 90 29.60 -6.65 17.80
CA PRO A 90 29.05 -8.00 17.68
C PRO A 90 28.81 -8.69 19.02
N SER A 91 27.60 -9.23 19.22
CA SER A 91 27.25 -10.01 20.41
C SER A 91 27.97 -11.37 20.47
N PRO A 92 28.15 -11.95 21.68
CA PRO A 92 27.76 -11.43 22.99
C PRO A 92 28.78 -10.50 23.65
N ALA A 93 28.39 -9.77 24.70
CA ALA A 93 29.27 -8.87 25.45
C ALA A 93 30.45 -9.61 26.11
N SER A 94 30.28 -10.90 26.41
CA SER A 94 31.33 -11.77 26.95
C SER A 94 32.53 -11.96 26.01
N LEU A 95 32.42 -11.66 24.71
CA LEU A 95 33.56 -11.65 23.80
C LEU A 95 34.60 -10.58 24.14
N TYR A 96 34.20 -9.55 24.90
CA TYR A 96 35.01 -8.39 25.22
C TYR A 96 35.43 -8.34 26.69
N THR A 97 35.28 -9.43 27.44
CA THR A 97 35.70 -9.49 28.85
C THR A 97 37.19 -9.11 28.98
N GLY A 98 37.46 -8.10 29.81
CA GLY A 98 38.81 -7.57 30.03
C GLY A 98 39.32 -6.59 28.96
N GLN A 99 38.52 -6.27 27.94
CA GLN A 99 38.87 -5.29 26.92
C GLN A 99 38.41 -3.86 27.29
N CYS A 100 39.15 -2.86 26.82
CA CYS A 100 38.84 -1.45 27.03
C CYS A 100 37.90 -0.94 25.91
N PHE A 101 36.62 -0.74 26.20
CA PHE A 101 35.66 -0.21 25.22
C PHE A 101 35.96 1.24 24.79
N ASP A 102 36.57 2.06 25.66
CA ASP A 102 37.01 3.42 25.30
C ASP A 102 38.12 3.41 24.23
N CYS A 103 38.92 2.34 24.23
CA CYS A 103 40.07 2.15 23.36
C CYS A 103 39.70 1.49 22.02
N MET A 104 38.46 1.03 21.86
CA MET A 104 37.97 0.32 20.68
C MET A 104 36.93 1.14 19.94
N ALA A 105 37.10 1.31 18.64
CA ALA A 105 36.05 1.90 17.80
C ALA A 105 34.82 0.95 17.74
N PRO A 106 33.60 1.47 17.55
CA PRO A 106 32.47 0.64 17.16
C PRO A 106 32.85 -0.15 15.90
N GLY A 107 32.65 -1.48 15.95
CA GLY A 107 33.08 -2.39 14.88
C GLY A 107 32.24 -2.25 13.61
N SER A 108 32.03 -3.35 12.88
CA SER A 108 31.12 -3.38 11.73
C SER A 108 29.67 -2.99 12.07
N SER A 109 29.29 -3.08 13.34
CA SER A 109 27.95 -2.77 13.86
C SER A 109 27.64 -1.27 13.90
N GLY A 110 28.66 -0.41 13.81
CA GLY A 110 28.50 1.05 13.76
C GLY A 110 27.96 1.67 15.05
N ALA A 111 27.34 2.83 14.92
CA ALA A 111 26.73 3.60 15.99
C ALA A 111 25.39 4.19 15.53
N VAL A 112 24.45 4.35 16.45
CA VAL A 112 23.20 5.09 16.24
C VAL A 112 23.29 6.42 16.98
N ILE A 113 22.96 7.51 16.29
CA ILE A 113 22.95 8.86 16.84
C ILE A 113 21.48 9.24 17.08
N PHE A 114 21.20 9.82 18.24
CA PHE A 114 19.91 10.41 18.60
C PHE A 114 20.14 11.89 18.89
N ILE A 115 19.38 12.77 18.24
CA ILE A 115 19.41 14.22 18.48
C ILE A 115 18.00 14.66 18.83
N ARG A 116 17.85 15.28 20.00
CA ARG A 116 16.55 15.77 20.47
C ARG A 116 16.13 16.98 19.64
N ASP A 117 15.00 16.88 18.95
CA ASP A 117 14.33 17.98 18.26
C ASP A 117 12.81 17.77 18.36
N SER A 118 12.19 18.43 19.33
CA SER A 118 10.77 18.31 19.65
C SER A 118 9.88 19.05 18.69
N GLN A 119 10.44 19.92 17.85
CA GLN A 119 9.66 20.74 16.93
C GLN A 119 9.43 19.96 15.64
N SER A 120 10.49 19.35 15.11
CA SER A 120 10.44 18.67 13.81
C SER A 120 9.87 17.26 13.87
N PHE A 121 10.08 16.53 14.97
CA PHE A 121 9.79 15.10 15.05
C PHE A 121 8.74 14.77 16.11
N SER A 122 7.78 13.94 15.74
CA SER A 122 6.69 13.48 16.62
C SER A 122 7.19 12.71 17.85
N THR A 123 8.24 11.90 17.69
CA THR A 123 8.91 11.25 18.84
C THR A 123 9.77 12.21 19.65
N GLY A 124 10.10 13.36 19.06
CA GLY A 124 11.10 14.29 19.55
C GLY A 124 12.54 13.93 19.21
N TRP A 125 12.80 12.90 18.41
CA TRP A 125 14.16 12.46 18.10
C TRP A 125 14.41 12.36 16.60
N PHE A 126 15.42 13.07 16.13
CA PHE A 126 16.14 12.64 14.94
C PHE A 126 17.01 11.45 15.32
N THR A 127 16.91 10.35 14.58
CA THR A 127 17.82 9.22 14.75
C THR A 127 18.45 8.81 13.43
N GLY A 128 19.62 8.18 13.52
CA GLY A 128 20.32 7.73 12.34
C GLY A 128 21.45 6.76 12.63
N TRP A 129 21.65 5.79 11.74
CA TRP A 129 22.74 4.81 11.86
C TRP A 129 23.96 5.21 11.03
N TRP A 130 25.14 5.07 11.63
CA TRP A 130 26.43 5.33 11.00
C TRP A 130 27.40 4.16 11.24
N GLY A 131 27.92 3.57 10.18
CA GLY A 131 28.86 2.45 10.29
C GLY A 131 29.54 2.12 8.97
N ALA A 132 30.31 1.02 8.96
CA ALA A 132 30.92 0.51 7.74
C ALA A 132 29.80 0.11 6.75
N GLY A 133 29.74 0.80 5.60
CA GLY A 133 28.68 0.61 4.60
C GLY A 133 27.48 1.56 4.73
N GLY A 134 27.45 2.42 5.77
CA GLY A 134 26.45 3.49 5.89
C GLY A 134 26.55 4.48 4.73
N ARG A 135 25.39 4.83 4.18
CA ARG A 135 25.26 5.88 3.15
C ARG A 135 24.19 6.84 3.61
N ILE A 136 24.36 8.12 3.26
CA ILE A 136 23.23 9.05 3.30
C ILE A 136 22.17 8.55 2.32
N ASP A 137 20.90 8.80 2.60
CA ASP A 137 19.76 8.30 1.79
C ASP A 137 19.67 8.93 0.39
N TRP A 138 20.70 9.69 -0.02
CA TRP A 138 20.83 10.35 -1.31
C TRP A 138 22.12 9.99 -2.07
N PRO A 139 22.04 9.67 -3.38
CA PRO A 139 20.82 9.26 -4.07
C PRO A 139 20.33 7.92 -3.52
N ALA A 140 19.02 7.68 -3.60
CA ALA A 140 18.40 6.43 -3.20
C ALA A 140 19.08 5.24 -3.89
N ALA A 141 19.26 4.15 -3.14
CA ALA A 141 19.78 2.92 -3.71
C ALA A 141 18.73 2.28 -4.66
N PRO A 142 19.16 1.48 -5.66
CA PRO A 142 18.22 0.82 -6.58
C PRO A 142 17.17 -0.06 -5.90
N SER A 143 17.46 -0.56 -4.69
CA SER A 143 16.52 -1.34 -3.87
C SER A 143 15.45 -0.50 -3.17
N ASN A 144 15.46 0.82 -3.34
CA ASN A 144 14.52 1.80 -2.76
C ASN A 144 14.31 1.66 -1.24
N PRO A 145 15.36 1.43 -0.43
CA PRO A 145 15.21 1.06 0.99
C PRO A 145 14.46 2.14 1.80
N LEU A 146 13.98 1.78 2.99
CA LEU A 146 13.61 2.80 3.98
C LEU A 146 14.83 3.68 4.27
N THR A 147 14.56 4.94 4.59
CA THR A 147 15.61 5.88 4.98
C THR A 147 16.28 5.42 6.26
N SER A 148 17.60 5.54 6.30
CA SER A 148 18.42 5.17 7.45
C SER A 148 18.52 6.29 8.50
N MET A 149 18.04 7.49 8.15
CA MET A 149 18.10 8.71 8.94
C MET A 149 16.72 9.41 8.99
N GLY A 150 16.36 10.02 10.12
CA GLY A 150 15.10 10.78 10.30
C GLY A 150 14.40 10.46 11.61
N ASP A 151 13.10 10.76 11.74
CA ASP A 151 12.30 10.41 12.93
C ASP A 151 12.37 8.89 13.16
N GLY A 152 13.07 8.47 14.22
CA GLY A 152 13.24 7.05 14.55
C GLY A 152 13.88 6.17 13.47
N GLY A 153 14.74 6.68 12.57
CA GLY A 153 15.43 5.89 11.53
C GLY A 153 14.44 5.17 10.59
N GLN A 154 13.21 5.69 10.63
CA GLN A 154 11.95 5.39 9.95
C GLN A 154 11.40 3.97 10.07
N GLY A 155 10.46 3.84 11.01
CA GLY A 155 9.68 2.65 11.31
C GLY A 155 10.28 1.83 12.46
N PHE A 156 11.47 1.27 12.26
CA PHE A 156 11.98 0.22 13.15
C PHE A 156 12.40 0.65 14.55
N CYS A 157 12.67 1.94 14.80
CA CYS A 157 12.89 2.37 16.19
C CYS A 157 11.56 2.67 16.91
N LEU A 158 10.53 3.08 16.16
CA LEU A 158 9.26 3.56 16.72
C LEU A 158 8.50 2.46 17.46
N ASN A 159 8.59 1.22 16.98
CA ASN A 159 7.92 0.08 17.61
C ASN A 159 8.39 -0.23 19.03
N CYS A 160 9.61 0.14 19.39
CA CYS A 160 10.16 -0.03 20.73
C CYS A 160 10.09 1.30 21.49
N HIS A 161 10.54 2.40 20.87
CA HIS A 161 10.61 3.71 21.52
C HIS A 161 9.23 4.34 21.78
N GLY A 162 8.17 3.88 21.12
CA GLY A 162 6.79 4.21 21.46
C GLY A 162 6.30 3.61 22.78
N SER A 163 6.93 2.53 23.25
CA SER A 163 6.56 1.82 24.49
C SER A 163 7.26 2.37 25.75
N THR A 164 7.83 3.58 25.71
CA THR A 164 8.52 4.17 26.87
C THR A 164 7.62 5.13 27.64
N THR A 165 7.93 5.36 28.92
CA THR A 165 7.45 6.57 29.63
C THR A 165 7.89 7.84 28.88
N PRO A 166 7.31 9.02 29.16
CA PRO A 166 7.56 10.23 28.37
C PRO A 166 9.05 10.50 28.07
N GLY A 167 9.33 10.82 26.80
CA GLY A 167 10.68 11.09 26.30
C GLY A 167 11.21 10.12 25.25
N SER A 168 10.46 9.07 24.87
CA SER A 168 10.76 8.17 23.74
C SER A 168 12.17 7.59 23.75
N THR A 169 12.67 7.23 24.94
CA THR A 169 14.00 6.68 25.16
C THR A 169 13.99 5.79 26.40
N PHE A 170 14.92 4.84 26.47
CA PHE A 170 15.16 3.96 27.61
C PHE A 170 16.43 4.35 28.39
N ALA A 171 17.01 5.50 28.08
CA ALA A 171 18.20 6.00 28.79
C ALA A 171 17.87 6.30 30.26
N SER A 172 18.82 5.99 31.15
CA SER A 172 18.63 5.94 32.60
C SER A 172 19.98 6.04 33.30
N MET A 173 20.02 6.68 34.47
CA MET A 173 21.21 6.75 35.32
C MET A 173 21.65 5.37 35.84
N ASN A 174 20.79 4.36 35.81
CA ASN A 174 21.12 2.99 36.19
C ASN A 174 22.27 2.41 35.32
N ASN A 175 22.32 2.77 34.03
CA ASN A 175 23.39 2.34 33.12
C ASN A 175 24.76 2.95 33.47
N ILE A 176 24.76 4.08 34.17
CA ILE A 176 25.95 4.79 34.64
C ILE A 176 26.33 4.31 36.05
N ALA A 177 25.35 4.03 36.90
CA ALA A 177 25.56 3.51 38.25
C ALA A 177 26.15 2.08 38.30
N GLY A 178 26.30 1.40 37.15
CA GLY A 178 26.94 0.08 37.04
C GLY A 178 26.03 -1.09 37.40
N HIS A 179 24.71 -0.90 37.41
CA HIS A 179 23.72 -1.94 37.67
C HIS A 179 22.71 -2.14 36.50
N PRO A 180 23.14 -2.15 35.23
CA PRO A 180 22.20 -2.33 34.12
C PRO A 180 21.53 -3.71 34.19
N ALA A 181 20.32 -3.83 33.62
CA ALA A 181 19.68 -5.13 33.41
C ALA A 181 20.68 -6.08 32.72
N THR A 182 20.95 -7.23 33.34
CA THR A 182 21.88 -8.24 32.83
C THR A 182 21.10 -9.44 32.35
N PHE A 183 21.36 -9.86 31.10
CA PHE A 183 20.70 -11.02 30.51
C PHE A 183 21.55 -12.27 30.70
N LEU A 184 20.89 -13.40 30.96
CA LEU A 184 21.55 -14.69 31.04
C LEU A 184 22.21 -15.02 29.70
N THR A 185 23.54 -15.18 29.73
CA THR A 185 24.31 -15.78 28.63
C THR A 185 24.56 -17.24 28.98
N GLN A 186 23.88 -18.16 28.31
CA GLN A 186 24.14 -19.60 28.48
C GLN A 186 25.06 -20.07 27.35
N LEU A 187 26.31 -20.38 27.72
CA LEU A 187 27.26 -21.11 26.90
C LEU A 187 27.25 -22.58 27.37
N PRO A 188 26.95 -23.57 26.50
CA PRO A 188 27.03 -24.96 26.89
C PRO A 188 28.49 -25.34 27.17
N PRO A 189 28.75 -26.20 28.16
CA PRO A 189 30.04 -26.88 28.26
C PRO A 189 30.26 -27.73 27.00
N GLN A 190 31.49 -27.74 26.47
CA GLN A 190 31.90 -28.60 25.36
C GLN A 190 31.46 -30.04 25.62
N SER A 191 30.49 -30.52 24.86
CA SER A 191 30.00 -31.90 24.91
C SER A 191 30.24 -32.55 23.55
N THR A 192 31.05 -33.60 23.58
CA THR A 192 31.36 -34.49 22.47
C THR A 192 30.25 -35.54 22.34
N GLN A 193 29.29 -35.34 21.44
CA GLN A 193 28.51 -36.43 20.83
C GLN A 193 27.69 -35.93 19.63
N ALA A 194 27.72 -36.70 18.55
CA ALA A 194 27.11 -36.41 17.25
C ALA A 194 25.58 -36.71 17.25
N PRO A 195 24.78 -36.03 16.41
CA PRO A 195 23.34 -36.26 16.30
C PRO A 195 23.02 -37.48 15.40
N PRO A 196 21.80 -38.06 15.52
CA PRO A 196 21.24 -38.94 14.49
C PRO A 196 20.60 -38.14 13.35
N ASP A 197 20.58 -38.76 12.16
CA ASP A 197 20.21 -38.20 10.86
C ASP A 197 18.78 -37.64 10.75
N ASP A 198 18.68 -36.62 9.89
CA ASP A 198 17.43 -36.06 9.36
C ASP A 198 16.66 -37.11 8.53
N SER A 199 15.35 -37.20 8.75
CA SER A 199 14.50 -38.12 8.00
C SER A 199 14.25 -37.63 6.57
N HIS A 200 14.59 -38.51 5.62
CA HIS A 200 14.52 -38.39 4.16
C HIS A 200 13.09 -38.31 3.57
N HIS A 201 12.15 -37.58 4.19
CA HIS A 201 10.74 -37.49 3.77
C HIS A 201 10.24 -36.07 3.41
N ARG A 202 11.13 -35.16 3.01
CA ARG A 202 10.76 -33.80 2.55
C ARG A 202 11.12 -33.50 1.09
N ALA A 203 11.19 -34.52 0.24
CA ALA A 203 11.72 -34.38 -1.12
C ALA A 203 10.75 -34.68 -2.27
N ASN A 204 9.46 -34.99 -2.06
CA ASN A 204 8.56 -35.30 -3.18
C ASN A 204 7.11 -34.88 -2.93
N ALA A 205 6.71 -33.70 -3.43
CA ALA A 205 5.32 -33.42 -3.83
C ALA A 205 5.24 -32.18 -4.72
N ILE A 206 4.89 -32.42 -6.00
CA ILE A 206 4.30 -31.51 -7.00
C ILE A 206 5.25 -30.40 -7.54
N PRO A 207 5.48 -30.32 -8.87
CA PRO A 207 6.12 -29.15 -9.47
C PRO A 207 5.18 -27.95 -9.30
N LEU A 208 5.58 -27.00 -8.48
CA LEU A 208 5.01 -25.66 -8.51
C LEU A 208 5.37 -25.02 -9.86
N PRO A 209 4.54 -24.12 -10.41
CA PRO A 209 4.93 -23.27 -11.52
C PRO A 209 6.30 -22.64 -11.21
N GLN A 210 7.23 -22.66 -12.16
CA GLN A 210 8.50 -21.96 -11.96
C GLN A 210 8.18 -20.48 -11.76
N LEU A 211 8.41 -19.99 -10.54
CA LEU A 211 8.28 -18.59 -10.19
C LEU A 211 9.28 -17.79 -11.02
N THR A 212 8.80 -16.77 -11.73
CA THR A 212 9.68 -15.74 -12.27
C THR A 212 10.27 -14.99 -11.08
N PRO A 213 11.60 -14.89 -10.93
CA PRO A 213 12.17 -14.12 -9.83
C PRO A 213 11.71 -12.67 -9.88
N VAL A 214 11.40 -12.08 -8.72
CA VAL A 214 11.24 -10.62 -8.60
C VAL A 214 12.52 -9.96 -9.14
N ASP A 215 12.38 -8.87 -9.89
CA ASP A 215 13.45 -8.16 -10.60
C ASP A 215 14.06 -8.91 -11.81
N ALA A 216 13.44 -9.99 -12.31
CA ALA A 216 13.80 -10.59 -13.60
C ALA A 216 13.28 -9.72 -14.76
N GLN A 217 13.94 -8.58 -14.97
CA GLN A 217 13.58 -7.64 -16.02
C GLN A 217 13.74 -8.27 -17.41
N LEU A 218 12.72 -8.13 -18.25
CA LEU A 218 12.85 -8.42 -19.67
C LEU A 218 13.86 -7.45 -20.29
N THR A 219 14.95 -7.99 -20.86
CA THR A 219 16.03 -7.18 -21.46
C THR A 219 15.64 -6.58 -22.81
N SER A 220 14.51 -6.97 -23.38
CA SER A 220 13.99 -6.46 -24.65
C SER A 220 12.46 -6.61 -24.68
N PRO A 221 11.74 -5.68 -25.33
CA PRO A 221 10.30 -5.84 -25.54
C PRO A 221 10.00 -7.10 -26.34
N ASP A 222 8.83 -7.70 -26.10
CA ASP A 222 8.38 -8.83 -26.90
C ASP A 222 8.20 -8.43 -28.38
N ALA A 223 8.81 -9.21 -29.28
CA ALA A 223 8.85 -8.90 -30.69
C ALA A 223 7.47 -9.03 -31.35
N GLY A 224 6.65 -9.98 -30.90
CA GLY A 224 5.28 -10.18 -31.36
C GLY A 224 4.38 -9.02 -30.94
N TYR A 225 4.47 -8.61 -29.68
CA TYR A 225 3.80 -7.44 -29.14
C TYR A 225 4.16 -6.17 -29.92
N LEU A 226 5.45 -5.94 -30.19
CA LEU A 226 5.85 -4.80 -31.02
C LEU A 226 5.33 -4.90 -32.45
N ALA A 227 5.40 -6.08 -33.07
CA ALA A 227 4.86 -6.27 -34.42
C ALA A 227 3.35 -6.02 -34.49
N GLN A 228 2.62 -6.34 -33.42
CA GLN A 228 1.17 -6.21 -33.34
C GLN A 228 0.72 -4.80 -32.97
N PHE A 229 1.28 -4.21 -31.89
CA PHE A 229 0.77 -3.01 -31.25
C PHE A 229 1.66 -1.78 -31.40
N ALA A 230 2.95 -1.93 -31.74
CA ALA A 230 3.81 -0.76 -31.84
C ALA A 230 3.30 0.14 -32.97
N PRO A 231 3.08 1.45 -32.70
CA PRO A 231 2.78 2.37 -33.78
C PRO A 231 3.93 2.33 -34.77
N LYS A 232 3.64 2.38 -36.08
CA LYS A 232 4.64 2.51 -37.16
C LYS A 232 5.32 3.90 -37.14
N SER A 233 5.73 4.36 -35.96
CA SER A 233 6.49 5.59 -35.77
C SER A 233 7.89 5.42 -36.37
N LYS A 234 8.43 6.49 -36.95
CA LYS A 234 9.73 6.45 -37.65
C LYS A 234 10.94 6.64 -36.72
N GLY A 235 10.77 6.53 -35.41
CA GLY A 235 11.81 6.82 -34.41
C GLY A 235 11.97 5.72 -33.35
N PRO A 236 13.06 5.74 -32.57
CA PRO A 236 13.23 4.83 -31.44
C PRO A 236 12.16 5.08 -30.38
N LEU A 237 11.76 4.02 -29.67
CA LEU A 237 10.87 4.15 -28.51
C LEU A 237 11.53 5.05 -27.45
N PRO A 238 10.77 5.96 -26.80
CA PRO A 238 11.31 6.80 -25.75
C PRO A 238 11.74 5.94 -24.55
N VAL A 239 12.84 6.33 -23.89
CA VAL A 239 13.26 5.73 -22.63
C VAL A 239 12.27 6.17 -21.54
N PRO A 240 11.67 5.25 -20.78
CA PRO A 240 10.78 5.62 -19.67
C PRO A 240 11.50 6.51 -18.66
N ALA A 241 10.78 7.51 -18.12
CA ALA A 241 11.29 8.29 -17.01
C ALA A 241 11.07 7.54 -15.70
N ASN A 242 12.09 7.49 -14.85
CA ASN A 242 11.96 6.88 -13.52
C ASN A 242 11.03 7.73 -12.64
N MET A 243 10.11 7.06 -11.96
CA MET A 243 9.36 7.66 -10.86
C MET A 243 10.30 7.91 -9.68
N PRO A 244 10.02 8.93 -8.84
CA PRO A 244 10.79 9.15 -7.62
C PRO A 244 10.85 7.90 -6.75
N SER A 245 12.01 7.63 -6.13
CA SER A 245 12.18 6.50 -5.22
C SER A 245 11.23 6.57 -4.02
N GLN A 246 10.67 5.43 -3.63
CA GLN A 246 9.92 5.23 -2.39
C GLN A 246 10.76 5.51 -1.13
N THR A 247 12.10 5.56 -1.24
CA THR A 247 12.96 6.09 -0.17
C THR A 247 12.59 7.53 0.20
N TYR A 248 12.05 8.31 -0.74
CA TYR A 248 11.67 9.70 -0.51
C TYR A 248 10.18 9.88 -0.15
N ASP A 249 9.41 8.79 -0.03
CA ASP A 249 7.98 8.82 0.30
C ASP A 249 7.75 8.68 1.80
N SER A 250 8.45 9.55 2.53
CA SER A 250 8.43 9.55 3.97
C SER A 250 7.95 10.89 4.47
N VAL A 251 6.68 10.91 4.87
CA VAL A 251 6.03 12.10 5.41
C VAL A 251 5.78 11.87 6.88
N LEU A 252 6.56 12.61 7.67
CA LEU A 252 6.63 12.54 9.11
C LEU A 252 5.54 13.42 9.72
N ILE A 253 5.19 13.12 10.96
CA ILE A 253 4.29 13.97 11.75
C ILE A 253 5.16 14.99 12.50
N PRO A 254 4.85 16.29 12.42
CA PRO A 254 5.62 17.30 13.14
C PRO A 254 5.53 17.08 14.65
N GLY A 255 6.54 17.50 15.41
CA GLY A 255 6.56 17.37 16.87
C GLY A 255 5.70 18.39 17.60
N THR A 256 5.55 19.59 17.03
CA THR A 256 4.67 20.65 17.53
C THR A 256 3.72 21.17 16.45
N GLY A 257 2.81 22.06 16.82
CA GLY A 257 1.82 22.62 15.89
C GLY A 257 0.68 21.66 15.53
N PRO A 258 -0.17 22.05 14.56
CA PRO A 258 -1.25 21.21 14.04
C PRO A 258 -0.72 19.89 13.49
N VAL A 259 -1.46 18.81 13.70
CA VAL A 259 -1.16 17.50 13.11
C VAL A 259 -1.67 17.51 11.67
N ASP A 260 -0.77 17.22 10.73
CA ASP A 260 -1.14 16.99 9.33
C ASP A 260 -2.12 15.82 9.24
N HIS A 261 -3.06 15.88 8.30
CA HIS A 261 -4.14 14.91 8.25
C HIS A 261 -3.68 13.54 7.73
N PHE A 262 -2.59 13.51 6.96
CA PHE A 262 -2.10 12.28 6.36
C PHE A 262 -0.61 12.06 6.67
N MET A 263 -0.25 10.80 6.81
CA MET A 263 1.11 10.31 6.94
C MET A 263 1.32 9.16 5.96
N THR A 264 2.55 8.90 5.55
CA THR A 264 2.83 7.76 4.67
C THR A 264 2.84 6.44 5.46
N SER A 265 2.60 5.34 4.77
CA SER A 265 2.65 3.97 5.30
C SER A 265 3.97 3.62 5.99
N THR A 266 5.06 4.34 5.64
CA THR A 266 6.37 4.25 6.28
C THR A 266 6.37 4.64 7.76
N GLN A 267 5.36 5.38 8.23
CA GLN A 267 5.17 5.67 9.66
C GLN A 267 4.49 4.51 10.42
N CYS A 268 3.80 3.62 9.69
CA CYS A 268 3.09 2.47 10.27
C CYS A 268 3.90 1.17 10.20
N VAL A 269 4.74 1.03 9.17
CA VAL A 269 5.50 -0.19 8.84
C VAL A 269 6.32 -0.71 10.03
N GLY A 270 6.84 0.19 10.86
CA GLY A 270 7.64 -0.13 12.03
C GLY A 270 6.97 -1.06 13.04
N CYS A 271 5.65 -0.93 13.21
CA CYS A 271 4.86 -1.72 14.16
C CYS A 271 3.95 -2.73 13.44
N HIS A 272 3.45 -2.37 12.25
CA HIS A 272 2.48 -3.16 11.48
C HIS A 272 3.15 -4.06 10.44
N GLN A 273 4.27 -4.68 10.82
CA GLN A 273 5.02 -5.66 10.03
C GLN A 273 5.35 -6.92 10.83
N ALA A 274 5.61 -8.01 10.10
CA ALA A 274 5.68 -9.33 10.70
C ALA A 274 6.98 -9.65 11.46
N ASN A 275 8.01 -8.80 11.35
CA ASN A 275 9.25 -8.90 12.12
C ASN A 275 9.73 -7.53 12.58
N ALA A 276 8.76 -6.69 12.93
CA ALA A 276 9.00 -5.30 13.32
C ALA A 276 10.06 -5.19 14.43
N THR A 277 9.96 -5.99 15.50
CA THR A 277 10.86 -5.92 16.67
C THR A 277 12.13 -6.77 16.54
N GLY A 278 12.26 -7.59 15.49
CA GLY A 278 13.38 -8.53 15.32
C GLY A 278 13.38 -9.74 16.26
N LEU A 279 12.53 -9.74 17.30
CA LEU A 279 12.38 -10.83 18.28
C LEU A 279 11.03 -11.53 18.16
N GLN A 280 9.99 -10.80 17.78
CA GLN A 280 8.66 -11.33 17.54
C GLN A 280 8.43 -11.47 16.04
N LEU A 281 7.84 -12.61 15.68
CA LEU A 281 7.50 -12.99 14.31
C LEU A 281 5.97 -13.05 14.14
N ASP A 282 5.27 -12.07 14.74
CA ASP A 282 3.81 -11.96 14.62
C ASP A 282 3.42 -11.76 13.16
N MET A 283 2.19 -12.09 12.74
CA MET A 283 1.75 -11.85 11.35
C MET A 283 2.60 -12.55 10.27
N LEU A 284 3.35 -13.60 10.61
CA LEU A 284 3.91 -14.55 9.66
C LEU A 284 3.01 -15.78 9.55
N ASP A 285 2.68 -16.13 8.32
CA ASP A 285 2.01 -17.38 7.99
C ASP A 285 3.04 -18.41 7.49
N TYR A 286 3.10 -19.54 8.20
CA TYR A 286 3.98 -20.67 7.89
C TYR A 286 3.21 -21.84 7.25
N THR A 287 1.90 -21.68 7.04
CA THR A 287 1.08 -22.77 6.50
C THR A 287 1.44 -23.03 5.03
N PRO A 288 1.75 -24.29 4.65
CA PRO A 288 1.80 -24.67 3.25
C PRO A 288 0.41 -24.50 2.65
N GLY A 289 0.28 -23.69 1.60
CA GLY A 289 -1.05 -23.36 1.08
C GLY A 289 -1.04 -22.25 0.02
N PRO A 290 -2.22 -21.77 -0.39
CA PRO A 290 -2.36 -20.90 -1.55
C PRO A 290 -1.71 -19.52 -1.43
N LEU A 291 -1.59 -18.98 -0.22
CA LEU A 291 -0.80 -17.77 0.07
C LEU A 291 0.71 -18.02 -0.10
N GLY A 292 1.13 -19.27 0.06
CA GLY A 292 2.51 -19.75 0.08
C GLY A 292 2.89 -20.57 -1.14
N ALA A 293 2.57 -20.13 -2.37
CA ALA A 293 3.15 -20.69 -3.59
C ALA A 293 4.66 -20.38 -3.76
N GLY A 294 5.39 -20.16 -2.66
CA GLY A 294 6.85 -20.23 -2.62
C GLY A 294 7.29 -21.67 -2.37
N GLY A 295 7.75 -22.36 -3.41
CA GLY A 295 8.16 -23.78 -3.37
C GLY A 295 9.37 -24.14 -2.51
N GLU A 296 9.75 -23.28 -1.57
CA GLU A 296 10.96 -23.40 -0.75
C GLU A 296 10.66 -23.49 0.76
N GLY A 297 9.39 -23.46 1.19
CA GLY A 297 9.04 -23.47 2.61
C GLY A 297 9.32 -22.15 3.35
N ARG A 298 9.39 -21.03 2.62
CA ARG A 298 9.52 -19.67 3.17
C ARG A 298 8.16 -19.15 3.66
N PRO A 299 8.09 -18.47 4.81
CA PRO A 299 6.83 -17.91 5.32
C PRO A 299 6.35 -16.72 4.48
N VAL A 300 5.08 -16.38 4.65
CA VAL A 300 4.41 -15.23 4.03
C VAL A 300 4.12 -14.18 5.09
N SER A 301 4.44 -12.92 4.81
CA SER A 301 4.04 -11.79 5.66
C SER A 301 2.57 -11.48 5.41
N ILE A 302 1.71 -11.78 6.38
CA ILE A 302 0.30 -11.42 6.36
C ILE A 302 0.05 -10.07 7.04
N SER A 303 1.11 -9.31 7.31
CA SER A 303 1.02 -8.00 7.97
C SER A 303 0.25 -6.98 7.12
N PRO A 304 -0.40 -5.98 7.74
CA PRO A 304 -1.15 -4.96 7.01
C PRO A 304 -0.31 -4.29 5.92
N TYR A 305 0.92 -3.88 6.25
CA TYR A 305 1.80 -3.19 5.31
C TYR A 305 2.17 -4.05 4.10
N SER A 306 2.60 -5.30 4.32
CA SER A 306 3.11 -6.14 3.24
C SER A 306 1.99 -6.59 2.30
N MET A 307 0.79 -6.84 2.81
CA MET A 307 -0.37 -7.17 1.97
C MET A 307 -0.90 -5.96 1.19
N TRP A 308 -0.88 -4.77 1.81
CA TRP A 308 -1.39 -3.54 1.20
C TRP A 308 -0.43 -2.90 0.18
N SER A 309 0.86 -2.78 0.51
CA SER A 309 1.83 -1.98 -0.26
C SER A 309 2.07 -2.49 -1.68
N SER A 310 1.91 -3.80 -1.89
CA SER A 310 1.97 -4.45 -3.20
C SER A 310 0.61 -4.58 -3.89
N SER A 311 -0.49 -4.21 -3.24
CA SER A 311 -1.83 -4.23 -3.85
C SER A 311 -1.98 -3.11 -4.89
N PRO A 312 -2.93 -3.24 -5.86
CA PRO A 312 -3.27 -2.15 -6.76
C PRO A 312 -3.68 -0.85 -6.05
N MET A 313 -4.23 -0.92 -4.83
CA MET A 313 -4.54 0.29 -4.04
C MET A 313 -3.28 0.97 -3.50
N GLY A 314 -2.32 0.20 -3.00
CA GLY A 314 -1.02 0.73 -2.56
C GLY A 314 -0.16 1.24 -3.71
N LEU A 315 -0.33 0.65 -4.91
CA LEU A 315 0.35 1.07 -6.12
C LEU A 315 -0.38 2.18 -6.91
N ALA A 316 -1.55 2.65 -6.45
CA ALA A 316 -2.39 3.57 -7.22
C ALA A 316 -1.68 4.89 -7.60
N GLY A 317 -0.79 5.38 -6.73
CA GLY A 317 0.03 6.58 -6.96
C GLY A 317 1.24 6.34 -7.88
N ARG A 318 1.47 5.09 -8.29
CA ARG A 318 2.60 4.65 -9.13
C ARG A 318 2.15 3.80 -10.32
N ASP A 319 0.84 3.74 -10.57
CA ASP A 319 0.27 2.95 -11.66
C ASP A 319 0.58 3.61 -13.03
N PRO A 320 1.41 2.97 -13.88
CA PRO A 320 1.76 3.52 -15.19
C PRO A 320 0.58 3.51 -16.18
N ILE A 321 -0.37 2.56 -16.04
CA ILE A 321 -1.56 2.49 -16.88
C ILE A 321 -2.47 3.67 -16.57
N PHE A 322 -2.64 3.98 -15.29
CA PHE A 322 -3.33 5.20 -14.85
C PHE A 322 -2.68 6.45 -15.43
N TYR A 323 -1.36 6.61 -15.33
CA TYR A 323 -0.69 7.80 -15.85
C TYR A 323 -0.78 7.92 -17.39
N ALA A 324 -0.74 6.79 -18.11
CA ALA A 324 -0.96 6.77 -19.55
C ALA A 324 -2.40 7.18 -19.91
N GLN A 325 -3.39 6.71 -19.16
CA GLN A 325 -4.78 7.13 -19.33
C GLN A 325 -4.95 8.62 -19.00
N LEU A 326 -4.38 9.10 -17.88
CA LEU A 326 -4.43 10.51 -17.49
C LEU A 326 -3.86 11.41 -18.57
N GLU A 327 -2.74 11.04 -19.18
CA GLU A 327 -2.17 11.79 -20.30
C GLU A 327 -3.08 11.75 -21.53
N SER A 328 -3.67 10.59 -21.83
CA SER A 328 -4.63 10.43 -22.93
C SER A 328 -5.86 11.31 -22.74
N GLU A 329 -6.47 11.34 -21.55
CA GLU A 329 -7.60 12.22 -21.23
C GLU A 329 -7.24 13.70 -21.41
N GLN A 330 -6.07 14.12 -20.92
CA GLN A 330 -5.62 15.50 -21.06
C GLN A 330 -5.45 15.92 -22.53
N ILE A 331 -4.85 15.07 -23.36
CA ILE A 331 -4.63 15.35 -24.78
C ILE A 331 -5.98 15.35 -25.51
N LEU A 332 -6.80 14.33 -25.28
CA LEU A 332 -8.10 14.20 -25.93
C LEU A 332 -8.96 15.43 -25.66
N HIS A 333 -9.09 15.84 -24.40
CA HIS A 333 -10.04 16.89 -23.98
C HIS A 333 -9.52 18.32 -24.09
N ALA A 334 -8.25 18.57 -23.72
CA ALA A 334 -7.71 19.93 -23.80
C ALA A 334 -7.53 20.42 -25.23
N ASP A 335 -7.50 19.51 -26.21
CA ASP A 335 -7.39 19.86 -27.62
C ASP A 335 -8.69 19.67 -28.43
N LEU A 336 -9.81 19.33 -27.78
CA LEU A 336 -11.14 19.27 -28.43
C LEU A 336 -11.57 20.63 -29.00
N ASP A 337 -11.51 21.69 -28.19
CA ASP A 337 -11.81 23.03 -28.68
C ASP A 337 -10.57 23.67 -29.31
N ARG A 338 -10.50 23.60 -30.64
CA ARG A 338 -9.43 24.23 -31.44
C ARG A 338 -9.39 25.75 -31.28
N LYS A 339 -10.44 26.38 -30.77
CA LYS A 339 -10.50 27.83 -30.52
C LYS A 339 -10.10 28.20 -29.10
N ALA A 340 -9.99 27.23 -28.18
CA ALA A 340 -9.57 27.49 -26.81
C ALA A 340 -8.16 28.08 -26.79
N SER A 341 -7.99 29.16 -26.03
CA SER A 341 -6.68 29.76 -25.79
C SER A 341 -5.76 28.79 -25.02
N PRO A 342 -4.42 28.93 -25.14
CA PRO A 342 -3.48 28.10 -24.37
C PRO A 342 -3.76 28.09 -22.86
N LYS A 343 -4.23 29.21 -22.31
CA LYS A 343 -4.62 29.34 -20.89
C LYS A 343 -5.83 28.47 -20.53
N GLN A 344 -6.86 28.46 -21.38
CA GLN A 344 -8.04 27.62 -21.16
C GLN A 344 -7.69 26.13 -21.24
N LYS A 345 -6.84 25.76 -22.20
CA LYS A 345 -6.33 24.39 -22.32
C LYS A 345 -5.55 23.96 -21.08
N ALA A 346 -4.65 24.81 -20.59
CA ALA A 346 -3.89 24.55 -19.37
C ALA A 346 -4.79 24.39 -18.14
N ALA A 347 -5.81 25.25 -18.00
CA ALA A 347 -6.78 25.15 -16.92
C ALA A 347 -7.58 23.84 -16.96
N LEU A 348 -8.00 23.39 -18.14
CA LEU A 348 -8.70 22.11 -18.29
C LEU A 348 -7.80 20.91 -17.97
N ARG A 349 -6.54 20.92 -18.43
CA ARG A 349 -5.56 19.88 -18.05
C ARG A 349 -5.37 19.81 -16.54
N ALA A 350 -5.22 20.97 -15.89
CA ALA A 350 -5.08 21.04 -14.45
C ALA A 350 -6.31 20.50 -13.71
N LEU A 351 -7.51 20.79 -14.20
CA LEU A 351 -8.75 20.28 -13.65
C LEU A 351 -8.88 18.76 -13.80
N ILE A 352 -8.52 18.20 -14.95
CA ILE A 352 -8.49 16.74 -15.19
C ILE A 352 -7.50 16.09 -14.23
N GLN A 353 -6.28 16.62 -14.12
CA GLN A 353 -5.25 16.11 -13.21
C GLN A 353 -5.71 16.11 -11.75
N ASP A 354 -6.24 17.23 -11.23
CA ASP A 354 -6.71 17.30 -9.85
C ASP A 354 -7.87 16.33 -9.57
N THR A 355 -8.79 16.19 -10.54
CA THR A 355 -9.93 15.27 -10.45
C THR A 355 -9.46 13.81 -10.36
N CYS A 356 -8.56 13.41 -11.24
CA CYS A 356 -8.03 12.04 -11.26
C CYS A 356 -7.13 11.74 -10.06
N LEU A 357 -6.28 12.69 -9.67
CA LEU A 357 -5.35 12.53 -8.53
C LEU A 357 -6.06 12.59 -7.17
N GLN A 358 -7.31 13.03 -7.11
CA GLN A 358 -8.15 12.83 -5.92
C GLN A 358 -8.33 11.35 -5.57
N CYS A 359 -8.36 10.47 -6.58
CA CYS A 359 -8.50 9.02 -6.39
C CYS A 359 -7.16 8.29 -6.41
N HIS A 360 -6.20 8.71 -7.23
CA HIS A 360 -4.92 7.98 -7.38
C HIS A 360 -3.75 8.54 -6.55
N GLY A 361 -3.78 9.84 -6.22
CA GLY A 361 -2.80 10.53 -5.37
C GLY A 361 -3.47 11.18 -4.16
N ASN A 362 -4.45 10.48 -3.58
CA ASN A 362 -5.48 11.00 -2.69
C ASN A 362 -4.92 11.84 -1.53
N MET A 363 -3.98 11.29 -0.77
CA MET A 363 -3.47 11.95 0.44
C MET A 363 -2.73 13.25 0.11
N GLY A 364 -1.88 13.23 -0.92
CA GLY A 364 -1.13 14.41 -1.36
C GLY A 364 -2.04 15.50 -1.92
N GLN A 365 -3.03 15.10 -2.73
CA GLN A 365 -4.05 16.00 -3.26
C GLN A 365 -4.84 16.67 -2.13
N ARG A 366 -5.27 15.90 -1.13
CA ARG A 366 -6.08 16.39 -0.01
C ARG A 366 -5.29 17.25 0.95
N GLN A 367 -4.10 16.82 1.36
CA GLN A 367 -3.26 17.59 2.27
C GLN A 367 -2.93 18.96 1.66
N LYS A 368 -2.49 18.99 0.38
CA LYS A 368 -2.24 20.25 -0.32
C LYS A 368 -3.49 21.14 -0.36
N ALA A 369 -4.67 20.58 -0.59
CA ALA A 369 -5.91 21.34 -0.64
C ALA A 369 -6.29 21.93 0.73
N ILE A 370 -6.10 21.18 1.82
CA ILE A 370 -6.30 21.62 3.20
C ILE A 370 -5.38 22.82 3.49
N ASP A 371 -4.09 22.67 3.23
CA ASP A 371 -3.08 23.67 3.56
C ASP A 371 -3.23 24.93 2.70
N THR A 372 -3.45 24.77 1.38
CA THR A 372 -3.69 25.90 0.47
C THR A 372 -4.96 26.66 0.86
N HIS A 373 -6.01 25.96 1.29
CA HIS A 373 -7.24 26.61 1.73
C HIS A 373 -7.04 27.37 3.04
N ALA A 374 -6.29 26.80 3.99
CA ALA A 374 -5.94 27.49 5.24
C ALA A 374 -5.13 28.77 4.98
N GLU A 375 -4.23 28.76 4.00
CA GLU A 375 -3.37 29.90 3.66
C GLU A 375 -4.05 30.96 2.77
N ALA A 376 -4.77 30.53 1.72
CA ALA A 376 -5.22 31.39 0.63
C ALA A 376 -6.75 31.42 0.45
N GLY A 377 -7.51 30.64 1.22
CA GLY A 377 -8.97 30.52 1.10
C GLY A 377 -9.44 29.79 -0.17
N SER A 378 -8.52 29.26 -0.98
CA SER A 378 -8.81 28.46 -2.17
C SER A 378 -8.25 27.05 -2.01
N CYS A 379 -8.97 26.05 -2.50
CA CYS A 379 -8.53 24.66 -2.42
C CYS A 379 -7.37 24.30 -3.35
N GLY A 380 -6.94 25.22 -4.22
CA GLY A 380 -5.85 24.98 -5.16
C GLY A 380 -6.13 23.81 -6.13
N GLN A 381 -5.06 23.32 -6.75
CA GLN A 381 -5.07 22.13 -7.60
C GLN A 381 -3.80 21.31 -7.34
N PHE A 382 -3.93 19.99 -7.42
CA PHE A 382 -2.81 19.05 -7.39
C PHE A 382 -2.55 18.49 -8.78
N LEU A 383 -1.32 18.65 -9.26
CA LEU A 383 -0.91 18.31 -10.62
C LEU A 383 0.02 17.11 -10.63
N ARG A 384 0.15 16.46 -11.78
CA ARG A 384 1.11 15.36 -12.01
C ARG A 384 2.54 15.75 -11.65
N ALA A 385 2.91 17.00 -11.92
CA ALA A 385 4.23 17.53 -11.59
C ALA A 385 4.46 17.62 -10.07
N ASP A 386 3.41 17.88 -9.28
CA ASP A 386 3.51 17.91 -7.82
C ASP A 386 3.89 16.53 -7.28
N ALA A 387 3.33 15.45 -7.85
CA ALA A 387 3.68 14.07 -7.49
C ALA A 387 5.13 13.66 -7.86
N ASN A 388 5.89 14.48 -8.59
CA ASN A 388 7.28 14.20 -8.95
C ASN A 388 8.31 14.93 -8.08
N VAL A 389 7.87 15.80 -7.16
CA VAL A 389 8.81 16.56 -6.32
C VAL A 389 9.52 15.61 -5.33
N VAL A 390 10.81 15.84 -5.15
CA VAL A 390 11.70 15.14 -4.22
C VAL A 390 12.36 16.13 -3.25
N PRO A 391 12.70 15.71 -2.02
CA PRO A 391 13.21 16.62 -0.99
C PRO A 391 14.63 17.14 -1.26
N PHE A 392 15.41 16.47 -2.11
CA PHE A 392 16.81 16.82 -2.42
C PHE A 392 17.12 16.53 -3.91
N PRO A 393 18.09 17.22 -4.57
CA PRO A 393 18.88 18.35 -4.10
C PRO A 393 18.02 19.61 -3.97
N TYR A 394 18.33 20.41 -2.96
CA TYR A 394 17.71 21.73 -2.79
C TYR A 394 18.67 22.83 -3.23
N THR A 395 18.10 23.95 -3.63
CA THR A 395 18.80 25.24 -3.63
C THR A 395 18.45 25.96 -2.34
N ASP A 396 19.37 26.70 -1.73
CA ASP A 396 19.15 27.30 -0.39
C ASP A 396 17.89 28.18 -0.31
N GLN A 397 17.48 28.80 -1.43
CA GLN A 397 16.29 29.67 -1.48
C GLN A 397 14.96 28.90 -1.66
N SER A 398 14.99 27.64 -2.12
CA SER A 398 13.79 26.84 -2.37
C SER A 398 13.49 25.82 -1.28
N TRP A 399 14.38 25.63 -0.30
CA TRP A 399 14.33 24.48 0.60
C TRP A 399 12.99 24.31 1.35
N PRO A 400 12.43 25.30 2.06
CA PRO A 400 11.16 25.10 2.78
C PRO A 400 9.99 24.75 1.86
N HIS A 401 9.89 25.46 0.73
CA HIS A 401 8.83 25.23 -0.26
C HIS A 401 8.97 23.88 -0.97
N GLN A 402 10.21 23.47 -1.26
CA GLN A 402 10.50 22.17 -1.87
C GLN A 402 10.24 21.02 -0.90
N ALA A 403 10.58 21.17 0.38
CA ALA A 403 10.29 20.18 1.41
C ALA A 403 8.78 19.95 1.56
N GLN A 404 7.99 21.03 1.69
CA GLN A 404 6.53 20.93 1.77
C GLN A 404 5.92 20.30 0.50
N ALA A 405 6.36 20.73 -0.69
CA ALA A 405 5.92 20.14 -1.94
C ALA A 405 6.30 18.65 -2.06
N ALA A 406 7.49 18.27 -1.57
CA ALA A 406 7.92 16.87 -1.51
C ALA A 406 7.07 16.05 -0.55
N SER A 407 6.59 16.62 0.56
CA SER A 407 5.63 15.94 1.45
C SER A 407 4.33 15.62 0.73
N TYR A 408 3.72 16.58 0.03
CA TYR A 408 2.52 16.28 -0.77
C TYR A 408 2.80 15.22 -1.85
N ALA A 409 3.98 15.26 -2.44
CA ALA A 409 4.40 14.30 -3.45
C ALA A 409 4.55 12.88 -2.90
N GLY A 410 5.18 12.72 -1.73
CA GLY A 410 5.34 11.45 -1.03
C GLY A 410 3.99 10.85 -0.62
N LEU A 411 3.10 11.67 -0.06
CA LEU A 411 1.72 11.28 0.24
C LEU A 411 0.95 10.80 -1.01
N ALA A 412 1.14 11.46 -2.16
CA ALA A 412 0.49 11.05 -3.40
C ALA A 412 1.03 9.72 -3.95
N ARG A 413 2.35 9.49 -3.86
CA ARG A 413 2.99 8.28 -4.38
C ARG A 413 2.80 7.04 -3.49
N ASP A 414 2.47 7.23 -2.23
CA ASP A 414 2.06 6.16 -1.30
C ASP A 414 0.66 5.60 -1.61
N GLY A 415 -0.06 6.17 -2.59
CA GLY A 415 -1.31 5.62 -3.12
C GLY A 415 -2.53 5.81 -2.20
N ILE A 416 -3.47 4.87 -2.25
CA ILE A 416 -4.60 4.82 -1.29
C ILE A 416 -4.10 4.08 -0.05
N SER A 417 -3.61 4.83 0.95
CA SER A 417 -2.84 4.29 2.07
C SER A 417 -3.61 4.16 3.38
N CYS A 418 -2.94 3.66 4.42
CA CYS A 418 -3.50 3.41 5.74
C CYS A 418 -4.27 4.64 6.26
N SER A 419 -3.66 5.83 6.28
CA SER A 419 -4.33 7.06 6.73
C SER A 419 -5.52 7.46 5.86
N THR A 420 -5.55 7.09 4.57
CA THR A 420 -6.74 7.33 3.73
C THR A 420 -7.96 6.60 4.28
N CYS A 421 -7.83 5.29 4.53
CA CYS A 421 -8.93 4.46 5.01
C CYS A 421 -9.24 4.72 6.48
N HIS A 422 -8.20 4.89 7.30
CA HIS A 422 -8.34 4.98 8.75
C HIS A 422 -8.73 6.40 9.26
N HIS A 423 -8.58 7.46 8.46
CA HIS A 423 -9.20 8.77 8.75
C HIS A 423 -10.55 9.00 8.06
N LEU A 424 -11.02 8.04 7.24
CA LEU A 424 -12.28 8.18 6.52
C LEU A 424 -13.44 8.30 7.54
N ALA A 425 -14.20 9.39 7.46
CA ALA A 425 -15.37 9.59 8.31
C ALA A 425 -16.61 9.03 7.63
N LEU A 426 -17.22 8.02 8.26
CA LEU A 426 -18.53 7.48 7.89
C LEU A 426 -19.52 7.67 9.03
N ASN A 427 -20.81 7.49 8.72
CA ASN A 427 -21.88 7.43 9.70
C ASN A 427 -21.88 8.70 10.59
N GLU A 428 -22.00 8.52 11.91
CA GLU A 428 -21.98 9.61 12.89
C GLU A 428 -20.71 10.47 12.83
N GLN A 429 -19.55 9.92 12.41
CA GLN A 429 -18.35 10.73 12.23
C GLN A 429 -18.48 11.68 11.03
N ALA A 430 -19.11 11.23 9.94
CA ALA A 430 -19.32 12.09 8.77
C ALA A 430 -20.18 13.30 9.12
N GLU A 431 -21.21 13.11 9.97
CA GLU A 431 -22.04 14.20 10.49
C GLU A 431 -21.26 15.10 11.46
N ARG A 432 -20.56 14.48 12.43
CA ARG A 432 -19.78 15.19 13.46
C ARG A 432 -18.72 16.12 12.86
N TYR A 433 -18.02 15.66 11.82
CA TYR A 433 -16.93 16.40 11.19
C TYR A 433 -17.33 17.09 9.90
N ALA A 434 -18.63 17.14 9.55
CA ALA A 434 -19.09 17.74 8.31
C ALA A 434 -18.54 19.17 8.14
N ASP A 435 -18.67 20.02 9.16
CA ASP A 435 -18.25 21.43 9.15
C ASP A 435 -16.79 21.67 9.60
N ALA A 436 -15.99 20.61 9.75
CA ALA A 436 -14.59 20.75 10.13
C ALA A 436 -13.80 21.51 9.02
N PRO A 437 -12.83 22.38 9.37
CA PRO A 437 -12.11 23.20 8.40
C PRO A 437 -11.46 22.40 7.26
N TRP A 438 -10.88 21.23 7.59
CA TRP A 438 -10.25 20.33 6.62
C TRP A 438 -11.23 19.67 5.64
N ASN A 439 -12.54 19.66 5.92
CA ASN A 439 -13.57 19.14 5.02
C ASN A 439 -14.15 20.20 4.08
N THR A 440 -13.70 21.47 4.15
CA THR A 440 -14.20 22.57 3.30
C THR A 440 -14.02 22.27 1.81
N CYS A 441 -12.81 21.85 1.43
CA CYS A 441 -12.49 21.53 0.04
C CYS A 441 -13.20 20.27 -0.45
N ILE A 442 -13.39 19.27 0.42
CA ILE A 442 -14.16 18.07 0.11
C ILE A 442 -15.62 18.46 -0.22
N LYS A 443 -16.26 19.31 0.60
CA LYS A 443 -17.62 19.80 0.34
C LYS A 443 -17.74 20.57 -0.98
N GLN A 444 -16.74 21.37 -1.33
CA GLN A 444 -16.71 22.05 -2.64
C GLN A 444 -16.67 21.03 -3.79
N LYS A 445 -15.85 19.99 -3.67
CA LYS A 445 -15.79 18.90 -4.64
C LYS A 445 -17.10 18.12 -4.73
N GLN A 446 -17.73 17.80 -3.60
CA GLN A 446 -19.04 17.14 -3.57
C GLN A 446 -20.10 17.96 -4.32
N LYS A 447 -20.14 19.29 -4.12
CA LYS A 447 -21.08 20.17 -4.85
C LYS A 447 -20.81 20.21 -6.35
N SER A 448 -19.55 20.18 -6.77
CA SER A 448 -19.18 20.22 -8.20
C SER A 448 -19.40 18.87 -8.89
N LEU A 449 -18.93 17.77 -8.30
CA LEU A 449 -19.01 16.42 -8.87
C LEU A 449 -20.38 15.77 -8.67
N ASN A 450 -21.04 16.02 -7.53
CA ASN A 450 -22.28 15.36 -7.14
C ASN A 450 -23.38 16.35 -6.68
N PRO A 451 -23.70 17.41 -7.46
CA PRO A 451 -24.56 18.54 -7.03
C PRO A 451 -25.98 18.14 -6.62
N THR A 452 -26.47 17.00 -7.09
CA THR A 452 -27.84 16.51 -6.85
C THR A 452 -27.90 15.36 -5.86
N PHE A 453 -26.76 14.88 -5.36
CA PHE A 453 -26.70 13.75 -4.43
C PHE A 453 -26.52 14.20 -2.99
N THR A 454 -27.01 13.38 -2.08
CA THR A 454 -26.92 13.56 -0.63
C THR A 454 -26.40 12.27 0.02
N GLY A 455 -26.05 12.33 1.31
CA GLY A 455 -25.56 11.17 2.07
C GLY A 455 -24.34 10.53 1.42
N LEU A 456 -24.28 9.20 1.39
CA LEU A 456 -23.16 8.45 0.81
C LEU A 456 -22.91 8.80 -0.67
N ALA A 457 -23.96 9.00 -1.47
CA ALA A 457 -23.84 9.29 -2.89
C ALA A 457 -23.18 10.66 -3.17
N ALA A 458 -23.25 11.60 -2.22
CA ALA A 458 -22.50 12.87 -2.34
C ALA A 458 -20.98 12.65 -2.34
N THR A 459 -20.51 11.55 -1.73
CA THR A 459 -19.08 11.24 -1.57
C THR A 459 -18.44 10.52 -2.76
N PHE A 460 -19.23 10.17 -3.78
CA PHE A 460 -18.75 9.50 -4.99
C PHE A 460 -17.63 10.28 -5.67
N THR A 461 -16.81 9.57 -6.46
CA THR A 461 -15.59 10.14 -7.07
C THR A 461 -14.59 10.60 -5.99
N GLY A 462 -14.39 9.77 -4.95
CA GLY A 462 -13.35 9.95 -3.94
C GLY A 462 -13.51 11.22 -3.08
N SER A 463 -14.74 11.71 -2.89
CA SER A 463 -15.05 12.95 -2.15
C SER A 463 -15.61 12.68 -0.74
N PHE A 464 -15.11 11.65 -0.06
CA PHE A 464 -15.48 11.32 1.32
C PHE A 464 -14.92 12.31 2.36
N PRO A 465 -15.69 12.64 3.41
CA PRO A 465 -15.23 13.47 4.51
C PRO A 465 -14.21 12.73 5.37
N LEU A 466 -13.46 13.51 6.14
CA LEU A 466 -12.40 13.06 7.02
C LEU A 466 -12.75 13.29 8.49
N GLY A 467 -12.30 12.37 9.34
CA GLY A 467 -12.43 12.44 10.80
C GLY A 467 -11.49 13.45 11.43
N SER A 468 -11.10 13.25 12.70
CA SER A 468 -10.06 14.06 13.32
C SER A 468 -8.68 13.71 12.72
N PRO A 469 -7.78 14.69 12.46
CA PRO A 469 -6.38 14.38 12.15
C PRO A 469 -5.64 13.73 13.32
N GLU A 470 -6.15 13.85 14.55
CA GLU A 470 -5.52 13.31 15.76
C GLU A 470 -6.00 11.88 16.11
N THR A 471 -6.92 11.29 15.33
CA THR A 471 -7.45 9.94 15.61
C THR A 471 -7.42 9.05 14.37
N LEU A 472 -7.13 7.75 14.58
CA LEU A 472 -7.17 6.74 13.53
C LEU A 472 -8.19 5.66 13.90
N ASN A 473 -9.16 5.43 13.02
CA ASN A 473 -10.22 4.45 13.22
C ASN A 473 -9.69 3.02 13.10
N GLY A 474 -10.19 2.07 13.89
CA GLY A 474 -9.89 0.64 13.79
C GLY A 474 -11.13 -0.20 14.09
N PRO A 475 -11.25 -1.44 13.56
CA PRO A 475 -12.47 -2.24 13.71
C PRO A 475 -12.58 -2.96 15.06
N PHE A 476 -11.55 -2.88 15.91
CA PHE A 476 -11.50 -3.62 17.16
C PHE A 476 -11.73 -2.72 18.38
N PRO A 477 -12.56 -3.16 19.35
CA PRO A 477 -12.80 -2.41 20.58
C PRO A 477 -11.55 -2.34 21.45
N ASP A 478 -11.50 -1.36 22.35
CA ASP A 478 -10.44 -1.21 23.36
C ASP A 478 -9.01 -1.24 22.76
N PRO A 479 -8.66 -0.32 21.84
CA PRO A 479 -7.28 -0.19 21.36
C PRO A 479 -6.37 0.36 22.46
N LEU A 480 -5.16 -0.18 22.58
CA LEU A 480 -4.10 0.45 23.37
C LEU A 480 -3.57 1.67 22.61
N THR A 481 -3.47 2.80 23.29
CA THR A 481 -3.29 4.11 22.63
C THR A 481 -1.86 4.64 22.73
N LYS A 482 -1.14 4.31 23.80
CA LYS A 482 0.15 4.92 24.14
C LYS A 482 1.22 4.80 23.06
N PRO A 483 1.45 3.63 22.43
CA PRO A 483 2.50 3.53 21.41
C PRO A 483 2.30 4.48 20.24
N MET A 484 1.08 4.60 19.73
CA MET A 484 0.73 5.52 18.64
C MET A 484 0.73 6.97 19.10
N GLN A 485 0.23 7.24 20.32
CA GLN A 485 0.26 8.59 20.89
C GLN A 485 1.70 9.11 21.03
N ASN A 486 2.61 8.27 21.53
CA ASN A 486 4.02 8.60 21.74
C ASN A 486 4.80 8.71 20.42
N SER A 487 4.48 7.86 19.44
CA SER A 487 5.26 7.78 18.20
C SER A 487 4.74 8.68 17.09
N LEU A 488 3.44 8.94 17.06
CA LEU A 488 2.75 9.54 15.91
C LEU A 488 1.80 10.67 16.33
N ARG A 489 1.67 11.01 17.62
CA ARG A 489 0.70 12.02 18.11
C ARG A 489 -0.76 11.75 17.69
N VAL A 490 -1.11 10.50 17.38
CA VAL A 490 -2.47 10.07 17.04
C VAL A 490 -3.00 9.01 17.99
N ILE A 491 -4.31 9.01 18.20
CA ILE A 491 -5.01 8.09 19.11
C ILE A 491 -5.82 7.08 18.28
N PRO A 492 -5.57 5.77 18.40
CA PRO A 492 -6.43 4.77 17.77
C PRO A 492 -7.80 4.74 18.46
N GLU A 493 -8.87 4.69 17.66
CA GLU A 493 -10.26 4.66 18.13
C GLU A 493 -11.05 3.52 17.49
N HIS A 494 -11.95 2.90 18.25
CA HIS A 494 -12.85 1.88 17.70
C HIS A 494 -13.93 2.50 16.80
N ASN A 495 -14.07 1.98 15.59
CA ASN A 495 -15.09 2.36 14.64
C ASN A 495 -15.55 1.18 13.77
N ASN A 496 -16.81 0.77 13.96
CA ASN A 496 -17.41 -0.33 13.22
C ASN A 496 -17.62 -0.05 11.73
N ALA A 497 -17.63 1.22 11.30
CA ALA A 497 -17.86 1.57 9.90
C ALA A 497 -16.75 1.04 8.98
N LEU A 498 -15.53 0.81 9.50
CA LEU A 498 -14.46 0.21 8.71
C LEU A 498 -14.74 -1.22 8.24
N ALA A 499 -15.66 -1.92 8.91
CA ALA A 499 -16.08 -3.28 8.56
C ALA A 499 -17.23 -3.33 7.54
N THR A 500 -17.71 -2.18 7.05
CA THR A 500 -18.89 -2.09 6.18
C THR A 500 -18.53 -1.68 4.76
N SER A 501 -19.28 -2.18 3.76
CA SER A 501 -18.98 -1.99 2.33
C SER A 501 -18.92 -0.51 1.89
N GLU A 502 -19.51 0.39 2.66
CA GLU A 502 -19.58 1.83 2.43
C GLU A 502 -18.21 2.50 2.39
N VAL A 503 -17.20 1.94 3.08
CA VAL A 503 -15.80 2.40 2.99
C VAL A 503 -15.32 2.38 1.53
N CYS A 504 -15.77 1.40 0.75
CA CYS A 504 -15.40 1.25 -0.66
C CYS A 504 -16.23 2.14 -1.59
N ALA A 505 -17.41 2.60 -1.15
CA ALA A 505 -18.41 3.19 -2.03
C ALA A 505 -17.95 4.48 -2.71
N SER A 506 -17.23 5.35 -1.98
CA SER A 506 -16.76 6.63 -2.51
C SER A 506 -15.74 6.47 -3.64
N CYS A 507 -14.92 5.41 -3.61
CA CYS A 507 -13.91 5.13 -4.62
C CYS A 507 -14.41 4.18 -5.72
N HIS A 508 -15.43 3.36 -5.44
CA HIS A 508 -15.98 2.37 -6.38
C HIS A 508 -17.37 2.77 -6.93
N SER A 509 -17.64 4.07 -6.89
CA SER A 509 -18.76 4.73 -7.57
C SER A 509 -18.22 6.03 -8.18
N ILE A 510 -17.83 5.99 -9.44
CA ILE A 510 -17.13 7.10 -10.09
C ILE A 510 -18.10 7.80 -11.03
N HIS A 511 -18.49 9.02 -10.65
CA HIS A 511 -19.44 9.86 -11.36
C HIS A 511 -18.70 11.08 -11.92
N LEU A 512 -18.50 11.10 -13.24
CA LEU A 512 -17.62 12.05 -13.93
C LEU A 512 -18.38 12.92 -14.94
N PRO A 513 -17.90 14.15 -15.20
CA PRO A 513 -18.41 14.98 -16.28
C PRO A 513 -17.99 14.44 -17.65
N VAL A 514 -18.87 14.58 -18.64
CA VAL A 514 -18.62 14.23 -20.05
C VAL A 514 -18.18 15.48 -20.81
N LEU A 515 -16.88 15.67 -20.97
CA LEU A 515 -16.26 16.88 -21.49
C LEU A 515 -16.42 17.08 -23.01
N ASP A 516 -16.81 16.03 -23.74
CA ASP A 516 -17.04 16.11 -25.19
C ASP A 516 -18.21 17.01 -25.61
N ARG A 517 -19.12 17.31 -24.67
CA ARG A 517 -20.37 18.01 -24.96
C ARG A 517 -20.78 18.92 -23.82
N GLU A 518 -20.46 20.20 -23.97
CA GLU A 518 -21.06 21.26 -23.17
C GLU A 518 -22.55 21.41 -23.52
N GLN A 519 -23.39 21.58 -22.50
CA GLN A 519 -24.80 21.85 -22.66
C GLN A 519 -25.03 23.36 -22.86
N PRO A 520 -26.12 23.77 -23.56
CA PRO A 520 -26.49 25.18 -23.63
C PRO A 520 -26.70 25.76 -22.24
N GLU A 521 -26.42 27.06 -22.07
CA GLU A 521 -26.55 27.79 -20.79
C GLU A 521 -27.90 27.53 -20.08
N SER A 522 -28.99 27.42 -20.84
CA SER A 522 -30.33 27.13 -20.32
C SER A 522 -30.49 25.77 -19.63
N GLN A 523 -29.54 24.85 -19.84
CA GLN A 523 -29.51 23.50 -19.24
C GLN A 523 -28.36 23.34 -18.24
N CYS A 524 -27.47 24.32 -18.12
CA CYS A 524 -26.43 24.29 -17.11
C CYS A 524 -27.02 24.37 -15.71
N LEU A 525 -26.37 23.71 -14.75
CA LEU A 525 -26.67 23.92 -13.34
C LEU A 525 -26.38 25.39 -12.95
N PRO A 526 -27.07 25.91 -11.92
CA PRO A 526 -26.76 27.23 -11.37
C PRO A 526 -25.27 27.31 -11.00
N GLN A 527 -24.65 28.45 -11.29
CA GLN A 527 -23.26 28.66 -10.88
C GLN A 527 -23.16 28.71 -9.36
N THR A 528 -22.12 28.09 -8.81
CA THR A 528 -21.83 28.08 -7.37
C THR A 528 -20.75 29.11 -7.00
N ASP A 529 -20.56 29.33 -5.70
CA ASP A 529 -19.41 30.04 -5.14
C ASP A 529 -18.60 29.05 -4.25
N PRO A 530 -17.35 28.68 -4.63
CA PRO A 530 -16.64 29.09 -5.85
C PRO A 530 -17.27 28.52 -7.15
N PRO A 531 -16.95 29.07 -8.34
CA PRO A 531 -17.50 28.62 -9.62
C PRO A 531 -17.30 27.13 -9.88
N ASP A 532 -18.38 26.43 -10.24
CA ASP A 532 -18.36 25.02 -10.65
C ASP A 532 -17.92 24.91 -12.11
N PRO A 533 -16.74 24.34 -12.40
CA PRO A 533 -16.25 24.19 -13.76
C PRO A 533 -17.03 23.12 -14.55
N PHE A 534 -17.82 22.27 -13.87
CA PHE A 534 -18.55 21.16 -14.48
C PHE A 534 -20.05 21.43 -14.64
N ARG A 535 -20.55 22.62 -14.28
CA ARG A 535 -22.00 22.91 -14.24
C ARG A 535 -22.73 22.71 -15.58
N CYS A 536 -22.02 22.87 -16.69
CA CYS A 536 -22.55 22.76 -18.05
C CYS A 536 -22.29 21.40 -18.69
N PHE A 537 -21.64 20.45 -18.00
CA PHE A 537 -21.35 19.14 -18.54
C PHE A 537 -22.32 18.09 -17.98
N PRO A 538 -22.90 17.21 -18.82
CA PRO A 538 -23.66 16.07 -18.32
C PRO A 538 -22.70 15.16 -17.56
N LYS A 539 -23.21 14.48 -16.53
CA LYS A 539 -22.43 13.52 -15.75
C LYS A 539 -22.85 12.08 -16.03
N ARG A 540 -21.90 11.15 -15.99
CA ARG A 540 -22.07 9.71 -16.23
C ARG A 540 -21.22 8.91 -15.26
N TYR A 541 -21.63 7.67 -15.02
CA TYR A 541 -20.80 6.74 -14.25
C TYR A 541 -19.72 6.15 -15.14
N GLU A 542 -18.47 6.24 -14.69
CA GLU A 542 -17.34 5.49 -15.26
C GLU A 542 -17.22 4.11 -14.61
N GLN A 543 -17.52 4.01 -13.32
CA GLN A 543 -17.51 2.78 -12.55
C GLN A 543 -18.71 2.74 -11.58
N THR A 544 -19.35 1.56 -11.50
CA THR A 544 -20.51 1.29 -10.63
C THR A 544 -20.36 0.03 -9.77
N THR A 545 -19.14 -0.36 -9.40
CA THR A 545 -18.89 -1.61 -8.66
C THR A 545 -19.62 -1.67 -7.32
N TYR A 546 -19.61 -0.60 -6.51
CA TYR A 546 -20.37 -0.58 -5.26
C TYR A 546 -21.89 -0.61 -5.49
N PRO A 547 -22.47 0.22 -6.39
CA PRO A 547 -23.89 0.09 -6.75
C PRO A 547 -24.27 -1.32 -7.23
N GLU A 548 -23.46 -1.95 -8.08
CA GLU A 548 -23.69 -3.33 -8.53
C GLU A 548 -23.78 -4.31 -7.36
N TRP A 549 -22.90 -4.17 -6.35
CA TRP A 549 -22.97 -4.93 -5.10
C TRP A 549 -24.22 -4.62 -4.28
N ALA A 550 -24.57 -3.35 -4.12
CA ALA A 550 -25.73 -2.93 -3.34
C ALA A 550 -27.07 -3.49 -3.87
N PHE A 551 -27.13 -3.83 -5.17
CA PHE A 551 -28.30 -4.46 -5.82
C PHE A 551 -28.16 -5.98 -6.04
N SER A 552 -27.12 -6.62 -5.49
CA SER A 552 -26.88 -8.06 -5.63
C SER A 552 -27.52 -8.89 -4.51
N ALA A 553 -27.41 -10.23 -4.62
CA ALA A 553 -27.70 -11.17 -3.54
C ALA A 553 -26.74 -11.05 -2.35
N TYR A 554 -25.58 -10.38 -2.53
CA TYR A 554 -24.57 -10.21 -1.49
C TYR A 554 -24.73 -8.94 -0.66
N ARG A 555 -25.66 -8.04 -0.99
CA ARG A 555 -25.91 -6.84 -0.18
C ARG A 555 -26.18 -7.23 1.28
N THR A 556 -25.52 -6.58 2.23
CA THR A 556 -25.72 -6.84 3.67
C THR A 556 -27.06 -6.33 4.19
N GLY A 557 -27.72 -5.45 3.44
CA GLY A 557 -29.00 -4.85 3.82
C GLY A 557 -28.88 -3.58 4.64
N LEU A 558 -27.65 -3.14 4.93
CA LEU A 558 -27.35 -1.88 5.58
C LEU A 558 -26.77 -0.90 4.54
N LEU A 559 -27.14 0.36 4.69
CA LEU A 559 -26.52 1.53 4.07
C LEU A 559 -26.13 2.45 5.22
N VAL A 560 -24.86 2.48 5.61
CA VAL A 560 -24.39 3.28 6.76
C VAL A 560 -25.12 2.80 8.03
N THR A 561 -26.09 3.56 8.54
CA THR A 561 -26.94 3.22 9.69
C THR A 561 -28.39 2.93 9.30
N GLU A 562 -28.73 3.09 8.02
CA GLU A 562 -30.07 2.90 7.48
C GLU A 562 -30.23 1.50 6.89
N ASN A 563 -31.44 0.96 6.94
CA ASN A 563 -31.74 -0.27 6.22
C ASN A 563 -31.90 0.05 4.73
N LEU A 564 -31.22 -0.71 3.87
CA LEU A 564 -31.50 -0.66 2.44
C LEU A 564 -32.98 -1.03 2.20
N PRO A 565 -33.69 -0.36 1.28
CA PRO A 565 -35.12 -0.63 1.05
C PRO A 565 -35.44 -2.10 0.74
N ALA A 566 -34.50 -2.82 0.13
CA ALA A 566 -34.64 -4.24 -0.21
C ALA A 566 -34.09 -5.20 0.86
N GLY A 567 -33.68 -4.69 2.03
CA GLY A 567 -33.06 -5.49 3.09
C GLY A 567 -31.79 -6.24 2.64
N PRO A 568 -31.31 -7.22 3.42
CA PRO A 568 -30.22 -8.09 3.00
C PRO A 568 -30.59 -8.91 1.75
N GLY A 569 -29.59 -9.26 0.95
CA GLY A 569 -29.75 -10.20 -0.16
C GLY A 569 -29.83 -11.66 0.31
N ALA A 570 -29.91 -12.60 -0.64
CA ALA A 570 -30.03 -14.03 -0.33
C ALA A 570 -28.79 -14.61 0.39
N THR A 571 -27.62 -14.04 0.12
CA THR A 571 -26.31 -14.53 0.58
C THR A 571 -25.45 -13.34 1.03
N PRO A 572 -25.87 -12.58 2.06
CA PRO A 572 -25.25 -11.31 2.41
C PRO A 572 -23.76 -11.47 2.74
N LYS A 573 -22.91 -10.71 2.06
CA LYS A 573 -21.46 -10.66 2.24
C LYS A 573 -20.94 -9.25 1.91
N SER A 574 -20.24 -8.61 2.85
CA SER A 574 -19.67 -7.28 2.62
C SER A 574 -18.49 -7.30 1.65
N CYS A 575 -18.11 -6.14 1.13
CA CYS A 575 -16.89 -5.97 0.33
C CYS A 575 -15.66 -6.47 1.08
N GLN A 576 -15.54 -6.15 2.37
CA GLN A 576 -14.45 -6.58 3.25
C GLN A 576 -14.41 -8.10 3.41
N GLN A 577 -15.56 -8.77 3.55
CA GLN A 577 -15.57 -10.23 3.66
C GLN A 577 -15.09 -10.94 2.39
N CYS A 578 -15.12 -10.27 1.22
CA CYS A 578 -14.54 -10.78 -0.02
C CYS A 578 -13.08 -10.35 -0.22
N HIS A 579 -12.77 -9.06 -0.03
CA HIS A 579 -11.48 -8.45 -0.40
C HIS A 579 -10.51 -8.30 0.79
N MET A 580 -10.97 -8.59 2.00
CA MET A 580 -10.15 -8.57 3.22
C MET A 580 -10.48 -9.79 4.09
N PRO A 581 -10.19 -11.02 3.63
CA PRO A 581 -10.62 -12.23 4.31
C PRO A 581 -10.07 -12.28 5.74
N SER A 582 -10.95 -12.64 6.66
CA SER A 582 -10.67 -12.74 8.10
C SER A 582 -10.78 -14.17 8.63
N VAL A 583 -10.88 -15.14 7.73
CA VAL A 583 -10.91 -16.57 8.01
C VAL A 583 -9.93 -17.31 7.09
N ASP A 584 -9.40 -18.43 7.54
CA ASP A 584 -8.61 -19.35 6.71
C ASP A 584 -9.50 -20.18 5.77
N SER A 585 -8.88 -21.04 4.95
CA SER A 585 -9.58 -21.93 4.02
C SER A 585 -10.47 -22.97 4.70
N ALA A 586 -10.28 -23.24 6.00
CA ALA A 586 -11.14 -24.09 6.81
C ALA A 586 -12.28 -23.30 7.49
N GLY A 587 -12.38 -21.99 7.24
CA GLY A 587 -13.39 -21.10 7.81
C GLY A 587 -13.09 -20.68 9.25
N LYS A 588 -11.89 -20.95 9.78
CA LYS A 588 -11.49 -20.55 11.13
C LYS A 588 -11.06 -19.08 11.12
N PRO A 589 -11.50 -18.24 12.08
CA PRO A 589 -11.05 -16.86 12.19
C PRO A 589 -9.53 -16.74 12.28
N LEU A 590 -8.97 -15.82 11.50
CA LEU A 590 -7.57 -15.42 11.60
C LEU A 590 -7.36 -14.64 12.89
N VAL A 591 -6.25 -14.93 13.57
CA VAL A 591 -5.90 -14.32 14.86
C VAL A 591 -4.57 -13.60 14.73
N SER A 592 -4.51 -12.34 15.18
CA SER A 592 -3.29 -11.53 15.14
C SER A 592 -3.28 -10.49 16.25
N LYS A 593 -2.08 -10.05 16.68
CA LYS A 593 -1.90 -8.85 17.52
C LYS A 593 -1.98 -7.54 16.73
N ILE A 594 -1.92 -7.62 15.39
CA ILE A 594 -2.06 -6.50 14.43
C ILE A 594 -0.87 -5.53 14.42
N ALA A 595 -0.08 -5.50 15.48
CA ALA A 595 1.20 -4.84 15.56
C ALA A 595 2.18 -5.68 16.41
N SER A 596 3.47 -5.45 16.21
CA SER A 596 4.55 -5.90 17.09
C SER A 596 5.25 -4.67 17.65
N ILE A 597 5.33 -4.61 18.97
CA ILE A 597 5.95 -3.53 19.74
C ILE A 597 6.77 -4.14 20.87
N GLU A 598 7.56 -3.32 21.54
CA GLU A 598 8.17 -3.73 22.82
C GLU A 598 7.08 -3.80 23.89
N GLU A 599 6.54 -4.99 24.15
CA GLU A 599 5.53 -5.23 25.19
C GLU A 599 6.20 -5.50 26.55
N TYR A 600 5.45 -5.36 27.63
CA TYR A 600 6.00 -5.55 28.98
C TYR A 600 6.29 -7.02 29.27
N SER A 601 5.35 -7.91 28.94
CA SER A 601 5.38 -9.30 29.40
C SER A 601 6.27 -10.25 28.61
N ASN A 602 6.65 -9.91 27.38
CA ASN A 602 7.35 -10.83 26.47
C ASN A 602 8.63 -10.27 25.82
N TYR A 603 9.03 -9.06 26.20
CA TYR A 603 10.25 -8.41 25.70
C TYR A 603 11.32 -8.32 26.79
N PRO A 604 12.63 -8.38 26.45
CA PRO A 604 13.73 -8.15 27.38
C PRO A 604 13.51 -6.93 28.27
N GLN A 605 13.81 -7.05 29.57
CA GLN A 605 13.63 -5.95 30.52
C GLN A 605 14.48 -4.74 30.13
N THR A 606 13.88 -3.55 30.16
CA THR A 606 14.55 -2.27 30.02
C THR A 606 13.96 -1.25 30.99
N ASP A 607 14.75 -0.24 31.35
CA ASP A 607 14.33 0.83 32.26
C ASP A 607 13.32 1.76 31.56
N TYR A 608 12.42 2.38 32.33
CA TYR A 608 11.46 3.39 31.88
C TYR A 608 10.50 2.92 30.77
N ARG A 609 10.22 1.61 30.71
CA ARG A 609 9.18 1.01 29.86
C ARG A 609 7.79 1.26 30.46
N LEU A 610 6.78 1.43 29.60
CA LEU A 610 5.39 1.54 30.04
C LEU A 610 4.89 0.26 30.75
N PRO A 611 3.87 0.36 31.62
CA PRO A 611 3.30 -0.79 32.29
C PRO A 611 2.48 -1.66 31.32
N ALA A 612 2.31 -2.94 31.67
CA ALA A 612 1.66 -3.95 30.82
C ALA A 612 0.26 -3.55 30.32
N ASP A 613 -0.55 -2.87 31.13
CA ASP A 613 -1.90 -2.42 30.75
C ASP A 613 -1.91 -1.34 29.66
N GLU A 614 -0.76 -0.72 29.37
CA GLU A 614 -0.62 0.26 28.29
C GLU A 614 0.05 -0.29 27.02
N ILE A 615 0.76 -1.41 27.09
CA ILE A 615 1.59 -1.93 25.98
C ILE A 615 1.51 -3.44 25.72
N ASP A 616 0.82 -4.25 26.53
CA ASP A 616 0.61 -5.67 26.21
C ASP A 616 -0.59 -5.82 25.25
N LEU A 617 -0.29 -6.00 23.97
CA LEU A 617 -1.29 -6.11 22.91
C LEU A 617 -2.05 -7.45 23.01
N PRO A 618 -3.39 -7.43 23.08
CA PRO A 618 -4.18 -8.65 23.06
C PRO A 618 -4.16 -9.27 21.66
N GLN A 619 -4.19 -10.61 21.60
CA GLN A 619 -4.52 -11.30 20.36
C GLN A 619 -5.97 -11.02 19.98
N ARG A 620 -6.22 -10.66 18.73
CA ARG A 620 -7.54 -10.33 18.21
C ARG A 620 -7.97 -11.35 17.16
N SER A 621 -9.15 -11.93 17.36
CA SER A 621 -9.80 -12.83 16.40
C SER A 621 -10.57 -12.05 15.35
N GLY A 622 -10.58 -12.54 14.10
CA GLY A 622 -11.19 -11.84 12.97
C GLY A 622 -10.27 -10.82 12.33
N TYR A 623 -8.95 -11.04 12.39
CA TYR A 623 -7.97 -10.21 11.69
C TYR A 623 -8.23 -10.25 10.17
N ALA A 624 -8.52 -9.09 9.58
CA ALA A 624 -8.77 -8.97 8.15
C ALA A 624 -7.46 -8.74 7.40
N GLN A 625 -7.06 -9.69 6.56
CA GLN A 625 -5.88 -9.55 5.71
C GLN A 625 -6.13 -8.49 4.65
N HIS A 626 -5.16 -7.61 4.38
CA HIS A 626 -5.32 -6.53 3.40
C HIS A 626 -5.10 -7.03 1.96
N GLN A 627 -5.75 -8.13 1.59
CA GLN A 627 -5.70 -8.74 0.25
C GLN A 627 -6.56 -7.94 -0.76
N LEU A 628 -6.40 -6.61 -0.78
CA LEU A 628 -7.15 -5.67 -1.62
C LEU A 628 -6.71 -5.78 -3.08
N VAL A 629 -6.83 -6.98 -3.63
CA VAL A 629 -6.41 -7.36 -4.96
C VAL A 629 -7.59 -7.20 -5.91
N GLY A 630 -7.29 -6.67 -7.09
CA GLY A 630 -8.13 -6.85 -8.27
C GLY A 630 -7.48 -7.88 -9.20
N LEU A 631 -8.18 -8.31 -10.24
CA LEU A 631 -7.65 -9.23 -11.26
C LEU A 631 -6.69 -8.50 -12.24
N ASN A 632 -5.66 -7.84 -11.73
CA ASN A 632 -4.71 -7.03 -12.49
C ASN A 632 -3.28 -7.56 -12.37
N VAL A 633 -3.07 -8.81 -12.79
CA VAL A 633 -1.76 -9.48 -12.77
C VAL A 633 -0.69 -8.66 -13.51
N PHE A 634 -1.04 -8.05 -14.64
CA PHE A 634 -0.12 -7.23 -15.45
C PHE A 634 0.48 -6.04 -14.69
N LEU A 635 -0.31 -5.35 -13.85
CA LEU A 635 0.21 -4.27 -13.02
C LEU A 635 1.26 -4.78 -12.04
N ILE A 636 0.99 -5.93 -11.42
CA ILE A 636 1.88 -6.54 -10.44
C ILE A 636 3.15 -7.06 -11.13
N GLU A 637 3.04 -7.74 -12.27
CA GLU A 637 4.19 -8.20 -13.05
C GLU A 637 5.07 -7.04 -13.53
N MET A 638 4.47 -5.94 -14.00
CA MET A 638 5.24 -4.73 -14.34
C MET A 638 5.95 -4.16 -13.11
N ALA A 639 5.28 -4.12 -11.96
CA ALA A 639 5.88 -3.66 -10.72
C ALA A 639 7.05 -4.57 -10.28
N GLN A 640 6.93 -5.89 -10.45
CA GLN A 640 8.01 -6.84 -10.16
C GLN A 640 9.20 -6.71 -11.12
N GLN A 641 8.97 -6.42 -12.40
CA GLN A 641 10.03 -6.35 -13.42
C GLN A 641 10.76 -5.01 -13.45
N PHE A 642 10.09 -3.93 -13.04
CA PHE A 642 10.56 -2.55 -13.22
C PHE A 642 10.56 -1.75 -11.92
N THR A 643 11.06 -2.35 -10.85
CA THR A 643 11.11 -1.74 -9.50
C THR A 643 11.94 -0.45 -9.46
N ASP A 644 12.97 -0.34 -10.29
CA ASP A 644 13.80 0.86 -10.47
C ASP A 644 13.07 1.99 -11.21
N ILE A 645 12.28 1.65 -12.24
CA ILE A 645 11.47 2.61 -13.01
C ILE A 645 10.30 3.10 -12.15
N PHE A 646 9.62 2.20 -11.45
CA PHE A 646 8.51 2.59 -10.56
C PHE A 646 8.99 3.12 -9.23
N GLY A 647 10.29 3.07 -8.94
CA GLY A 647 10.87 3.54 -7.69
C GLY A 647 10.29 2.82 -6.47
N ILE A 648 9.98 1.52 -6.57
CA ILE A 648 9.37 0.73 -5.49
C ILE A 648 10.33 -0.30 -4.90
N ARG A 649 10.08 -0.70 -3.66
CA ARG A 649 10.84 -1.76 -2.97
C ARG A 649 10.40 -3.15 -3.46
N SER A 650 11.35 -4.03 -3.75
CA SER A 650 11.07 -5.43 -4.08
C SER A 650 10.91 -6.34 -2.86
N GLN A 651 11.50 -5.96 -1.72
CA GLN A 651 11.52 -6.77 -0.50
C GLN A 651 10.71 -6.15 0.63
N ASP A 652 10.23 -7.02 1.52
CA ASP A 652 9.64 -6.60 2.79
C ASP A 652 10.74 -5.98 3.66
N PRO A 653 10.63 -4.71 4.10
CA PRO A 653 11.69 -4.02 4.82
C PRO A 653 12.06 -4.68 6.16
N GLY A 654 11.12 -5.35 6.84
CA GLY A 654 11.34 -5.97 8.15
C GLY A 654 11.85 -7.41 8.08
N LEU A 655 11.70 -8.05 6.93
CA LEU A 655 12.05 -9.47 6.74
C LEU A 655 13.17 -9.68 5.72
N GLY A 656 13.40 -8.71 4.83
CA GLY A 656 14.33 -8.85 3.70
C GLY A 656 14.07 -10.11 2.90
N GLY A 657 15.10 -10.95 2.77
CA GLY A 657 15.03 -12.24 2.07
C GLY A 657 14.47 -13.41 2.89
N MET A 658 13.86 -13.19 4.06
CA MET A 658 13.33 -14.29 4.90
C MET A 658 11.96 -14.81 4.42
N ASN A 659 11.14 -13.97 3.79
CA ASN A 659 9.78 -14.30 3.35
C ASN A 659 9.64 -14.25 1.83
N VAL A 660 8.53 -14.80 1.31
CA VAL A 660 8.14 -14.55 -0.08
C VAL A 660 7.91 -13.05 -0.28
N ALA A 661 8.46 -12.48 -1.36
CA ALA A 661 8.36 -11.05 -1.66
C ALA A 661 6.88 -10.60 -1.78
N PRO A 662 6.49 -9.42 -1.24
CA PRO A 662 5.09 -8.98 -1.24
C PRO A 662 4.41 -8.98 -2.61
N LEU A 663 5.08 -8.49 -3.66
CA LEU A 663 4.53 -8.47 -5.02
C LEU A 663 4.24 -9.88 -5.56
N GLN A 664 5.10 -10.86 -5.26
CA GLN A 664 4.88 -12.25 -5.63
C GLN A 664 3.68 -12.85 -4.88
N VAL A 665 3.54 -12.53 -3.59
CA VAL A 665 2.37 -12.96 -2.80
C VAL A 665 1.09 -12.40 -3.41
N THR A 666 1.08 -11.12 -3.78
CA THR A 666 -0.07 -10.48 -4.44
C THR A 666 -0.41 -11.16 -5.76
N GLU A 667 0.58 -11.49 -6.60
CA GLU A 667 0.37 -12.22 -7.86
C GLU A 667 -0.27 -13.60 -7.62
N ASN A 668 0.22 -14.34 -6.63
CA ASN A 668 -0.32 -15.65 -6.25
C ASN A 668 -1.78 -15.55 -5.78
N ILE A 669 -2.12 -14.53 -4.99
CA ILE A 669 -3.50 -14.29 -4.56
C ILE A 669 -4.38 -13.97 -5.78
N ILE A 670 -3.92 -13.13 -6.71
CA ILE A 670 -4.68 -12.77 -7.93
C ILE A 670 -5.00 -14.01 -8.75
N THR A 671 -4.01 -14.85 -9.03
CA THR A 671 -4.18 -16.07 -9.84
C THR A 671 -5.10 -17.08 -9.15
N GLN A 672 -4.98 -17.24 -7.84
CA GLN A 672 -5.87 -18.11 -7.07
C GLN A 672 -7.32 -17.60 -7.08
N VAL A 673 -7.55 -16.31 -6.78
CA VAL A 673 -8.90 -15.72 -6.78
C VAL A 673 -9.54 -15.83 -8.17
N ALA A 674 -8.75 -15.65 -9.23
CA ALA A 674 -9.21 -15.86 -10.61
C ALA A 674 -9.67 -17.30 -10.85
N ALA A 675 -8.90 -18.28 -10.38
CA ALA A 675 -9.15 -19.70 -10.61
C ALA A 675 -10.29 -20.28 -9.76
N GLU A 676 -10.45 -19.81 -8.51
CA GLU A 676 -11.29 -20.50 -7.51
C GLU A 676 -12.49 -19.69 -7.03
N GLN A 677 -12.49 -18.36 -7.21
CA GLN A 677 -13.44 -17.47 -6.51
C GLN A 677 -14.17 -16.48 -7.41
N THR A 678 -13.93 -16.51 -8.72
CA THR A 678 -14.44 -15.50 -9.66
C THR A 678 -15.68 -15.97 -10.42
N VAL A 679 -15.60 -17.13 -11.07
CA VAL A 679 -16.71 -17.75 -11.82
C VAL A 679 -16.71 -19.26 -11.59
N ASP A 680 -17.89 -19.87 -11.64
CA ASP A 680 -18.04 -21.33 -11.78
C ASP A 680 -18.40 -21.66 -13.24
N LEU A 681 -17.80 -22.72 -13.78
CA LEU A 681 -17.93 -23.13 -15.18
C LEU A 681 -18.37 -24.58 -15.25
N SER A 682 -19.49 -24.84 -15.93
CA SER A 682 -19.93 -26.22 -16.21
C SER A 682 -20.14 -26.44 -17.71
N LEU A 683 -19.89 -27.69 -18.14
CA LEU A 683 -19.87 -28.11 -19.52
C LEU A 683 -20.64 -29.43 -19.70
N THR A 684 -21.66 -29.43 -20.54
CA THR A 684 -22.47 -30.62 -20.84
C THR A 684 -22.45 -30.93 -22.35
N PRO A 685 -21.53 -31.79 -22.82
CA PRO A 685 -21.44 -32.17 -24.22
C PRO A 685 -22.41 -33.30 -24.58
N THR A 686 -22.96 -33.24 -25.79
CA THR A 686 -23.87 -34.23 -26.37
C THR A 686 -23.48 -34.50 -27.82
N TRP A 687 -23.35 -35.78 -28.17
CA TRP A 687 -23.02 -36.22 -29.53
C TRP A 687 -24.21 -36.89 -30.19
N ASP A 688 -24.65 -36.34 -31.31
CA ASP A 688 -25.63 -36.97 -32.19
C ASP A 688 -24.91 -37.67 -33.35
N ALA A 689 -24.85 -39.00 -33.28
CA ALA A 689 -24.22 -39.81 -34.31
C ALA A 689 -24.95 -39.81 -35.66
N ALA A 690 -26.27 -39.53 -35.68
CA ALA A 690 -27.06 -39.52 -36.91
C ALA A 690 -26.79 -38.24 -37.72
N THR A 691 -26.73 -37.10 -37.05
CA THR A 691 -26.41 -35.81 -37.69
C THR A 691 -24.91 -35.50 -37.72
N ARG A 692 -24.10 -36.27 -36.98
CA ARG A 692 -22.66 -36.06 -36.76
C ARG A 692 -22.38 -34.69 -36.13
N THR A 693 -23.23 -34.28 -35.20
CA THR A 693 -23.18 -32.99 -34.53
C THR A 693 -22.74 -33.18 -33.08
N LEU A 694 -21.77 -32.39 -32.64
CA LEU A 694 -21.44 -32.21 -31.24
C LEU A 694 -22.07 -30.90 -30.76
N SER A 695 -22.93 -30.97 -29.75
CA SER A 695 -23.49 -29.80 -29.08
C SER A 695 -22.99 -29.77 -27.65
N ALA A 696 -22.64 -28.60 -27.12
CA ALA A 696 -22.16 -28.46 -25.75
C ALA A 696 -22.81 -27.26 -25.08
N GLU A 697 -23.48 -27.50 -23.96
CA GLU A 697 -24.01 -26.43 -23.12
C GLU A 697 -22.89 -25.96 -22.18
N VAL A 698 -22.62 -24.65 -22.18
CA VAL A 698 -21.66 -23.99 -21.28
C VAL A 698 -22.44 -23.08 -20.34
N VAL A 699 -22.36 -23.32 -19.04
CA VAL A 699 -22.94 -22.45 -18.02
C VAL A 699 -21.82 -21.70 -17.31
N VAL A 700 -21.98 -20.39 -17.16
CA VAL A 700 -21.02 -19.50 -16.50
C VAL A 700 -21.74 -18.78 -15.36
N ASP A 701 -21.44 -19.16 -14.13
CA ASP A 701 -22.03 -18.58 -12.94
C ASP A 701 -21.07 -17.56 -12.32
N ASN A 702 -21.55 -16.33 -12.17
CA ASN A 702 -20.78 -15.26 -11.52
C ASN A 702 -20.79 -15.45 -10.00
N LEU A 703 -19.61 -15.63 -9.40
CA LEU A 703 -19.49 -15.81 -7.95
C LEU A 703 -19.28 -14.50 -7.19
N VAL A 704 -19.00 -13.39 -7.89
CA VAL A 704 -18.74 -12.10 -7.26
C VAL A 704 -20.01 -11.26 -7.08
N GLY A 705 -19.97 -10.36 -6.09
CA GLY A 705 -21.12 -9.53 -5.72
C GLY A 705 -21.42 -8.37 -6.66
N HIS A 706 -20.59 -8.13 -7.67
CA HIS A 706 -20.78 -7.09 -8.67
C HIS A 706 -20.76 -7.71 -10.08
N ARG A 707 -20.82 -6.90 -11.14
CA ARG A 707 -20.69 -7.46 -12.49
C ARG A 707 -19.32 -8.11 -12.66
N PHE A 708 -19.21 -9.10 -13.54
CA PHE A 708 -17.92 -9.66 -13.90
C PHE A 708 -17.66 -9.51 -15.42
N PRO A 709 -16.54 -8.85 -15.80
CA PRO A 709 -15.64 -8.04 -14.96
C PRO A 709 -16.24 -6.65 -14.63
N SER A 710 -16.21 -6.20 -13.37
CA SER A 710 -16.62 -4.82 -12.98
C SER A 710 -15.46 -3.83 -13.08
N GLY A 711 -15.74 -2.58 -12.78
CA GLY A 711 -14.77 -1.49 -12.79
C GLY A 711 -14.78 -0.74 -14.11
N VAL A 712 -13.58 -0.32 -14.51
CA VAL A 712 -13.32 0.43 -15.72
C VAL A 712 -13.69 -0.34 -17.00
N GLY A 713 -14.29 0.35 -17.95
CA GLY A 713 -14.90 -0.23 -19.16
C GLY A 713 -13.97 -0.93 -20.15
N PHE A 714 -12.64 -0.91 -19.96
CA PHE A 714 -11.70 -1.68 -20.78
C PHE A 714 -11.51 -3.13 -20.31
N ARG A 715 -12.05 -3.51 -19.14
CA ARG A 715 -11.99 -4.89 -18.64
C ARG A 715 -12.90 -5.78 -19.49
N ARG A 716 -12.40 -6.94 -19.87
CA ARG A 716 -13.15 -7.96 -20.63
C ARG A 716 -12.87 -9.37 -20.08
N ALA A 717 -13.87 -10.23 -20.16
CA ALA A 717 -13.73 -11.67 -19.99
C ALA A 717 -14.29 -12.37 -21.23
N PHE A 718 -13.73 -13.52 -21.61
CA PHE A 718 -14.19 -14.26 -22.78
C PHE A 718 -14.06 -15.77 -22.52
N ILE A 719 -14.84 -16.56 -23.26
CA ILE A 719 -14.81 -18.02 -23.19
C ILE A 719 -13.91 -18.53 -24.31
N GLU A 720 -12.82 -19.20 -23.94
CA GLU A 720 -12.11 -20.08 -24.85
C GLU A 720 -12.72 -21.49 -24.77
N PHE A 721 -13.17 -22.01 -25.90
CA PHE A 721 -13.72 -23.36 -26.01
C PHE A 721 -12.95 -24.14 -27.07
N GLN A 722 -12.54 -25.37 -26.74
CA GLN A 722 -11.81 -26.24 -27.65
C GLN A 722 -12.41 -27.65 -27.68
N VAL A 723 -12.56 -28.20 -28.90
CA VAL A 723 -12.79 -29.62 -29.14
C VAL A 723 -11.46 -30.24 -29.55
N LEU A 724 -11.02 -31.26 -28.83
CA LEU A 724 -9.73 -31.93 -29.07
C LEU A 724 -9.94 -33.34 -29.65
N ASP A 725 -9.01 -33.79 -30.50
CA ASP A 725 -8.91 -35.20 -30.87
C ASP A 725 -8.31 -36.04 -29.72
N ALA A 726 -8.30 -37.36 -29.88
CA ALA A 726 -7.76 -38.27 -28.87
C ALA A 726 -6.25 -38.09 -28.57
N ARG A 727 -5.52 -37.31 -29.39
CA ARG A 727 -4.10 -36.97 -29.21
C ARG A 727 -3.91 -35.55 -28.67
N GLY A 728 -4.99 -34.84 -28.35
CA GLY A 728 -4.96 -33.45 -27.87
C GLY A 728 -4.85 -32.39 -28.97
N SER A 729 -5.01 -32.76 -30.25
CA SER A 729 -5.00 -31.78 -31.35
C SER A 729 -6.34 -31.07 -31.45
N VAL A 730 -6.32 -29.74 -31.60
CA VAL A 730 -7.55 -28.93 -31.74
C VAL A 730 -8.27 -29.26 -33.06
N LEU A 731 -9.50 -29.73 -32.97
CA LEU A 731 -10.42 -30.00 -34.08
C LEU A 731 -11.31 -28.80 -34.41
N TRP A 732 -11.71 -28.06 -33.37
CA TRP A 732 -12.54 -26.87 -33.47
C TRP A 732 -12.28 -26.00 -32.24
N ALA A 733 -12.22 -24.68 -32.42
CA ALA A 733 -12.13 -23.77 -31.28
C ALA A 733 -12.79 -22.42 -31.54
N SER A 734 -13.25 -21.79 -30.47
CA SER A 734 -13.83 -20.45 -30.42
C SER A 734 -13.19 -19.67 -29.28
N GLY A 735 -12.99 -18.36 -29.47
CA GLY A 735 -12.49 -17.47 -28.43
C GLY A 735 -11.03 -17.70 -28.02
N ARG A 736 -10.23 -18.34 -28.88
CA ARG A 736 -8.78 -18.48 -28.68
C ARG A 736 -8.09 -17.12 -28.80
N SER A 737 -7.02 -16.94 -28.05
CA SER A 737 -6.06 -15.86 -28.27
C SER A 737 -4.75 -16.35 -28.89
N ASN A 738 -4.01 -15.44 -29.51
CA ASN A 738 -2.59 -15.63 -29.80
C ASN A 738 -1.72 -15.32 -28.55
N ASP A 739 -0.40 -15.40 -28.71
CA ASP A 739 0.57 -15.17 -27.62
C ASP A 739 0.55 -13.71 -27.11
N GLU A 740 0.01 -12.77 -27.89
CA GLU A 740 -0.17 -11.37 -27.53
C GLU A 740 -1.56 -11.05 -26.93
N GLY A 741 -2.41 -12.05 -26.71
CA GLY A 741 -3.75 -11.89 -26.12
C GLY A 741 -4.83 -11.39 -27.08
N VAL A 742 -4.55 -11.35 -28.38
CA VAL A 742 -5.48 -10.96 -29.45
C VAL A 742 -6.39 -12.14 -29.75
N LEU A 743 -7.71 -11.94 -29.71
CA LEU A 743 -8.67 -12.99 -30.08
C LEU A 743 -8.63 -13.28 -31.58
N ILE A 744 -8.51 -14.55 -31.95
CA ILE A 744 -8.29 -15.01 -33.33
C ILE A 744 -9.33 -16.02 -33.80
N ASP A 745 -9.52 -16.06 -35.12
CA ASP A 745 -10.37 -17.04 -35.80
C ASP A 745 -9.65 -18.39 -36.06
N SER A 746 -10.28 -19.24 -36.88
CA SER A 746 -9.74 -20.55 -37.26
C SER A 746 -8.43 -20.50 -38.07
N VAL A 747 -8.15 -19.39 -38.77
CA VAL A 747 -6.95 -19.22 -39.60
C VAL A 747 -5.90 -18.31 -38.95
N GLY A 748 -6.14 -17.88 -37.72
CA GLY A 748 -5.22 -17.05 -36.94
C GLY A 748 -5.33 -15.56 -37.19
N LEU A 749 -6.42 -15.08 -37.80
CA LEU A 749 -6.67 -13.66 -38.01
C LEU A 749 -7.46 -13.06 -36.84
N PRO A 750 -7.24 -11.79 -36.47
CA PRO A 750 -7.98 -11.14 -35.39
C PRO A 750 -9.50 -11.13 -35.64
N LEU A 751 -10.27 -11.41 -34.59
CA LEU A 751 -11.74 -11.34 -34.65
C LEU A 751 -12.23 -9.91 -34.89
N ALA A 752 -13.44 -9.81 -35.44
CA ALA A 752 -14.10 -8.52 -35.62
C ALA A 752 -14.27 -7.79 -34.29
N GLY A 753 -13.76 -6.56 -34.23
CA GLY A 753 -13.79 -5.69 -33.04
C GLY A 753 -12.61 -5.78 -32.11
N GLU A 754 -11.62 -6.61 -32.42
CA GLU A 754 -10.37 -6.69 -31.66
C GLU A 754 -9.50 -5.44 -31.86
N PHE A 755 -9.59 -4.80 -33.03
CA PHE A 755 -8.94 -3.53 -33.33
C PHE A 755 -9.96 -2.49 -33.82
N TRP A 756 -9.86 -1.26 -33.30
CA TRP A 756 -10.72 -0.13 -33.70
C TRP A 756 -9.99 0.90 -34.56
N TRP A 757 -8.70 0.67 -34.81
CA TRP A 757 -7.82 1.57 -35.55
C TRP A 757 -6.99 0.77 -36.53
N LYS A 758 -6.59 1.41 -37.63
CA LYS A 758 -5.50 0.89 -38.45
C LYS A 758 -4.21 0.87 -37.61
N GLN A 759 -3.33 -0.07 -37.92
CA GLN A 759 -2.04 -0.24 -37.22
C GLN A 759 -1.13 1.00 -37.30
N ASP A 760 -1.29 1.85 -38.31
CA ASP A 760 -0.58 3.14 -38.43
C ASP A 760 -1.31 4.30 -37.74
N CYS A 761 -2.36 4.01 -36.99
CA CYS A 761 -3.26 4.96 -36.34
C CYS A 761 -3.87 6.01 -37.29
N SER A 762 -3.82 5.80 -38.62
CA SER A 762 -4.21 6.83 -39.60
C SER A 762 -5.73 6.99 -39.72
N ALA A 763 -6.49 5.96 -39.33
CA ALA A 763 -7.94 5.94 -39.42
C ALA A 763 -8.55 4.94 -38.44
N ARG A 764 -9.78 5.20 -38.01
CA ARG A 764 -10.62 4.21 -37.34
C ARG A 764 -11.09 3.14 -38.31
N LEU A 765 -11.25 1.93 -37.80
CA LEU A 765 -11.97 0.86 -38.47
C LEU A 765 -13.48 1.05 -38.22
N PRO A 766 -14.35 0.50 -39.08
CA PRO A 766 -15.78 0.45 -38.81
C PRO A 766 -16.05 -0.16 -37.43
N ASN A 767 -17.06 0.36 -36.75
CA ASN A 767 -17.58 -0.15 -35.50
C ASN A 767 -18.14 -1.58 -35.70
N ALA A 768 -17.26 -2.57 -35.68
CA ALA A 768 -17.58 -3.99 -35.67
C ALA A 768 -17.19 -4.55 -34.31
N TRP A 769 -18.05 -5.35 -33.69
CA TRP A 769 -17.74 -6.06 -32.45
C TRP A 769 -18.54 -7.36 -32.39
N GLN A 770 -18.03 -8.33 -31.65
CA GLN A 770 -18.75 -9.56 -31.35
C GLN A 770 -20.04 -9.23 -30.57
N PRO A 771 -21.22 -9.73 -30.97
CA PRO A 771 -22.47 -9.56 -30.22
C PRO A 771 -22.43 -10.31 -28.88
N HIS A 772 -23.57 -10.38 -28.17
CA HIS A 772 -23.78 -11.40 -27.16
C HIS A 772 -24.25 -12.67 -27.88
N PHE A 773 -23.54 -13.77 -27.73
CA PHE A 773 -23.91 -15.07 -28.28
C PHE A 773 -24.62 -15.89 -27.20
N GLU A 774 -25.82 -16.37 -27.52
CA GLU A 774 -26.48 -17.46 -26.80
C GLU A 774 -26.12 -18.83 -27.42
N GLU A 775 -25.75 -18.83 -28.71
CA GLU A 775 -25.30 -20.01 -29.44
C GLU A 775 -24.07 -19.64 -30.29
N ILE A 776 -23.02 -20.47 -30.22
CA ILE A 776 -21.80 -20.33 -31.03
C ILE A 776 -21.75 -21.51 -32.00
N THR A 777 -21.73 -21.22 -33.30
CA THR A 777 -21.65 -22.22 -34.38
C THR A 777 -20.43 -22.03 -35.28
N GLY A 778 -19.75 -20.88 -35.18
CA GLY A 778 -18.57 -20.52 -35.96
C GLY A 778 -17.31 -20.34 -35.09
N GLN A 779 -16.14 -20.61 -35.66
CA GLN A 779 -14.84 -20.40 -34.99
C GLN A 779 -14.41 -18.92 -34.96
N ASP A 780 -15.10 -18.07 -35.72
CA ASP A 780 -14.96 -16.60 -35.78
C ASP A 780 -15.94 -15.87 -34.84
N GLN A 781 -16.75 -16.63 -34.10
CA GLN A 781 -17.66 -16.14 -33.07
C GLN A 781 -17.01 -16.38 -31.71
N ALA A 782 -16.97 -15.36 -30.85
CA ALA A 782 -16.46 -15.49 -29.49
C ALA A 782 -17.41 -14.83 -28.49
N GLN A 783 -17.73 -15.54 -27.41
CA GLN A 783 -18.49 -14.95 -26.31
C GLN A 783 -17.56 -14.06 -25.48
N ILE A 784 -17.74 -12.75 -25.62
CA ILE A 784 -16.97 -11.72 -24.90
C ILE A 784 -17.91 -10.92 -24.00
N TYR A 785 -17.69 -11.01 -22.70
CA TYR A 785 -18.34 -10.23 -21.64
C TYR A 785 -17.55 -8.93 -21.43
N GLN A 786 -18.11 -7.82 -21.88
CA GLN A 786 -17.45 -6.52 -21.86
C GLN A 786 -18.46 -5.37 -21.88
N GLU A 787 -17.96 -4.20 -21.53
CA GLU A 787 -18.63 -2.93 -21.74
C GLU A 787 -18.01 -2.21 -22.93
N LEU A 788 -18.84 -1.68 -23.83
CA LEU A 788 -18.42 -0.81 -24.91
C LEU A 788 -19.18 0.50 -24.77
N VAL A 789 -18.43 1.60 -24.76
CA VAL A 789 -18.97 2.95 -24.61
C VAL A 789 -18.67 3.80 -25.84
N THR A 790 -19.55 4.77 -26.10
CA THR A 790 -19.41 5.74 -27.19
C THR A 790 -19.31 7.15 -26.67
N ASN A 791 -18.62 7.98 -27.45
CA ASN A 791 -18.52 9.41 -27.23
C ASN A 791 -19.80 10.16 -27.64
N ALA A 792 -19.82 11.49 -27.49
CA ALA A 792 -20.97 12.31 -27.86
C ALA A 792 -21.35 12.23 -29.36
N GLN A 793 -20.43 11.80 -30.23
CA GLN A 793 -20.65 11.57 -31.66
C GLN A 793 -21.06 10.13 -32.00
N GLY A 794 -21.27 9.28 -30.99
CA GLY A 794 -21.69 7.89 -31.17
C GLY A 794 -20.56 6.95 -31.61
N VAL A 795 -19.30 7.36 -31.50
CA VAL A 795 -18.14 6.54 -31.88
C VAL A 795 -17.53 5.89 -30.65
N LEU A 796 -17.07 4.64 -30.76
CA LEU A 796 -16.46 3.92 -29.64
C LEU A 796 -15.29 4.72 -29.05
N THR A 797 -15.17 4.67 -27.73
CA THR A 797 -14.14 5.41 -26.99
C THR A 797 -13.68 4.62 -25.78
N THR A 798 -12.42 4.83 -25.39
CA THR A 798 -11.84 4.37 -24.12
C THR A 798 -11.65 5.54 -23.14
N SER A 799 -12.10 6.75 -23.50
CA SER A 799 -12.03 7.94 -22.65
C SER A 799 -13.15 7.92 -21.61
N PHE A 800 -12.78 8.11 -20.36
CA PHE A 800 -13.67 8.15 -19.20
C PHE A 800 -14.46 9.46 -19.14
N LEU A 801 -13.87 10.55 -19.63
CA LEU A 801 -14.51 11.85 -19.69
C LEU A 801 -15.28 12.06 -21.02
N SER A 802 -15.41 11.01 -21.84
CA SER A 802 -16.19 11.00 -23.08
C SER A 802 -17.42 10.08 -23.04
N ILE A 803 -17.65 9.32 -21.96
CA ILE A 803 -18.71 8.31 -21.91
C ILE A 803 -20.08 8.96 -22.11
N ASN A 804 -20.78 8.62 -23.20
CA ASN A 804 -22.10 9.17 -23.50
C ASN A 804 -23.16 8.09 -23.77
N GLY A 805 -22.80 7.02 -24.51
CA GLY A 805 -23.66 5.88 -24.80
C GLY A 805 -23.02 4.54 -24.47
N HIS A 806 -23.83 3.50 -24.30
CA HIS A 806 -23.40 2.14 -23.98
C HIS A 806 -23.97 1.15 -25.02
N PRO A 807 -23.40 1.07 -26.24
CA PRO A 807 -23.88 0.15 -27.28
C PRO A 807 -23.85 -1.34 -26.88
N LYS A 808 -22.99 -1.73 -25.92
CA LYS A 808 -22.94 -3.08 -25.38
C LYS A 808 -22.52 -3.02 -23.91
N ASP A 809 -23.29 -3.65 -23.04
CA ASP A 809 -22.86 -4.02 -21.70
C ASP A 809 -23.51 -5.36 -21.37
N ASN A 810 -22.78 -6.43 -21.71
CA ASN A 810 -23.22 -7.80 -21.48
C ASN A 810 -22.43 -8.47 -20.37
N ARG A 811 -21.70 -7.71 -19.54
CA ARG A 811 -20.96 -8.25 -18.39
C ARG A 811 -21.87 -9.12 -17.54
N LEU A 812 -21.31 -10.21 -17.01
CA LEU A 812 -22.05 -11.16 -16.20
C LEU A 812 -22.62 -10.44 -14.99
N GLN A 813 -23.94 -10.51 -14.81
CA GLN A 813 -24.58 -9.85 -13.68
C GLN A 813 -24.22 -10.60 -12.39
N PRO A 814 -24.14 -9.91 -11.23
CA PRO A 814 -24.03 -10.63 -9.96
C PRO A 814 -25.27 -11.48 -9.73
N PRO A 815 -25.19 -12.53 -8.89
CA PRO A 815 -26.35 -13.31 -8.48
C PRO A 815 -27.45 -12.37 -7.98
N ARG A 816 -28.64 -12.48 -8.56
CA ARG A 816 -29.83 -11.72 -8.15
C ARG A 816 -30.82 -12.68 -7.48
N LEU A 817 -31.66 -12.15 -6.61
CA LEU A 817 -32.87 -12.87 -6.21
C LEU A 817 -33.74 -13.10 -7.45
N PRO A 818 -34.48 -14.22 -7.56
CA PRO A 818 -35.61 -14.29 -8.47
C PRO A 818 -36.56 -13.13 -8.16
N ALA A 819 -36.98 -12.44 -9.22
CA ALA A 819 -37.78 -11.21 -9.18
C ALA A 819 -39.13 -11.39 -8.47
#